data_AF-A0A4R0RAQ1-F1
#
_entry.id   AF-A0A4R0RAQ1-F1
#
_cell.length_a   1.000
_cell.length_b   1.000
_cell.length_c   1.000
_cell.angle_alpha   90.00
_cell.angle_beta   90.00
_cell.angle_gamma   90.00
#
_symmetry.space_group_name_H-M   'P 1'
#
loop_
_entity.id
_entity.type
_entity.pdbx_description
1 polymer ?
#
loop_
_entity_poly.entity_id
_entity_poly.type
_entity_poly.pdbx_seq_one_letter_code
_entity_poly.pdbx_strand_id
1 'polypeptide(L)'
;MSSNGPTIFSAAHDDALRFGAGPIDLKSISEAEARRLMSEEHKALGYRPPPGSLAAEAQAAAAKRPVKDISCGVTPEQLREIALKDAERIKKEREAAEASAAAVDLSKVGEAEARKLMSEEHKALGHRPPPGSLAAQAQAAAAKHPKVAGTALGAAHDLQRAALEDAVKIEGVATASANGIDLSYIGEAEARKIMSEEHKALGYRPPPGSLAAEAQAAAAKHPHSSAGLDPVILTKAAIADAKKIETSRRSSEGSATSEKPINLKTITADEARELQSEEQKVLGHRPPSDSLAAEAQSAVDKRADEPVTKEMAADIQSAEQKEMGHRPESGSIAAVAQSLADKNEQDGAPLRSSDRRKLKQRVVTTYALTPELGELLVPDGLRSQKFSTHLEEHGVAYLSPVGDPLWFTLGIGSDELIPTVYTLWKHPTLLPFLSTPKAVIPKLTGGADLMIPGVIQHTPTLHADQLVSITQYQPPLPDSSTPRVGPPLAVGRMAVTSGQLKAGGEERKGKAVIVLHTWKDCLWEMGSIAARKGEVPEPREIQAANEGEEEKVEEVDGSEDEEDGEGDEAGQDGGAIQPEEQAVGDTAPPTEPAPETSEAPLPKSNLTAEDVSHCLRNALLQALATTLKSLPPSSFPIPASTFWTTHVLPARPAQALGTHGLADASAIDVKQSTYKSVKVFLKACAKEGLIKLKESKGDVMITGVFPNHPSVAGHRPHKTVGSVDAKREKAEERERKEKEDAEKRKGEIQITELWKPFGTTVGLFVTAGKSSQELYTLSEIRDTFNAYVAEKQLVNAQEQQYINVGDDDALSSAVHTKGEEKAEFLKRDDAFKRVKDNMQSWHRIGVEGGDFVTKKGSVKPISVVVKLRLGRKIATLVTGFETFSIEADDLAEELRKICAGSASVSPLPGKASTDMEVMVQGKQIKAVTDLLMSKGVSKKWIECTDTTLDKKKK
;
A
#
# COMPACT_ATOMS: atom_id res chain seq x y z
N MET A 1 3.89 -34.87 1.80
CA MET A 1 4.57 -35.15 0.52
C MET A 1 3.52 -35.17 -0.58
N SER A 2 3.70 -34.39 -1.65
CA SER A 2 2.76 -34.37 -2.77
C SER A 2 3.03 -35.55 -3.70
N SER A 3 1.96 -36.20 -4.16
CA SER A 3 2.01 -37.30 -5.13
C SER A 3 1.70 -36.83 -6.57
N ASN A 4 1.63 -35.51 -6.78
CA ASN A 4 1.16 -34.91 -8.03
C ASN A 4 2.26 -34.79 -9.10
N GLY A 5 3.55 -34.79 -8.72
CA GLY A 5 4.70 -34.70 -9.62
C GLY A 5 4.58 -35.44 -10.97
N PRO A 6 4.31 -36.76 -11.00
CA PRO A 6 4.26 -37.52 -12.25
C PRO A 6 3.02 -37.24 -13.13
N THR A 7 1.97 -36.61 -12.59
CA THR A 7 0.71 -36.35 -13.30
C THR A 7 0.53 -34.90 -13.74
N ILE A 8 1.44 -33.99 -13.35
CA ILE A 8 1.39 -32.57 -13.70
C ILE A 8 1.47 -32.37 -15.21
N PHE A 9 2.41 -33.05 -15.87
CA PHE A 9 2.64 -32.90 -17.30
C PHE A 9 1.46 -33.39 -18.15
N SER A 10 0.89 -34.57 -17.82
CA SER A 10 -0.25 -35.10 -18.55
C SER A 10 -1.52 -34.27 -18.33
N ALA A 11 -1.79 -33.84 -17.09
CA ALA A 11 -2.95 -33.01 -16.80
C ALA A 11 -2.85 -31.62 -17.46
N ALA A 12 -1.66 -30.99 -17.46
CA ALA A 12 -1.44 -29.71 -18.14
C ALA A 12 -1.67 -29.83 -19.66
N HIS A 13 -1.24 -30.94 -20.27
CA HIS A 13 -1.46 -31.19 -21.68
C HIS A 13 -2.94 -31.43 -22.01
N ASP A 14 -3.62 -32.25 -21.21
CA ASP A 14 -5.04 -32.57 -21.40
C ASP A 14 -5.94 -31.35 -21.15
N ASP A 15 -5.62 -30.49 -20.18
CA ASP A 15 -6.37 -29.26 -19.90
C ASP A 15 -6.13 -28.21 -21.00
N ALA A 16 -4.89 -28.05 -21.46
CA ALA A 16 -4.58 -27.16 -22.59
C ALA A 16 -5.32 -27.57 -23.88
N LEU A 17 -5.51 -28.87 -24.13
CA LEU A 17 -6.30 -29.36 -25.26
C LEU A 17 -7.79 -29.01 -25.17
N ARG A 18 -8.34 -28.79 -23.96
CA ARG A 18 -9.73 -28.33 -23.79
C ARG A 18 -9.96 -26.91 -24.28
N PHE A 19 -8.95 -26.06 -24.16
CA PHE A 19 -9.03 -24.66 -24.59
C PHE A 19 -8.69 -24.47 -26.09
N GLY A 20 -8.18 -25.50 -26.76
CA GLY A 20 -7.96 -25.54 -28.22
C GLY A 20 -6.86 -24.60 -28.71
N ALA A 21 -6.32 -24.85 -29.91
CA ALA A 21 -5.36 -23.97 -30.56
C ALA A 21 -5.96 -22.55 -30.68
N GLY A 22 -5.30 -21.59 -30.04
CA GLY A 22 -5.83 -20.25 -29.81
C GLY A 22 -6.14 -19.42 -31.07
N PRO A 23 -6.78 -18.25 -30.89
CA PRO A 23 -7.15 -17.35 -31.98
C PRO A 23 -5.94 -16.93 -32.82
N ILE A 24 -6.14 -16.87 -34.14
CA ILE A 24 -5.13 -16.41 -35.11
C ILE A 24 -4.65 -15.02 -34.70
N ASP A 25 -3.34 -14.79 -34.64
CA ASP A 25 -2.81 -13.44 -34.47
C ASP A 25 -3.08 -12.61 -35.73
N LEU A 26 -4.21 -11.90 -35.73
CA LEU A 26 -4.66 -11.01 -36.80
C LEU A 26 -3.63 -9.91 -37.12
N LYS A 27 -2.62 -9.69 -36.27
CA LYS A 27 -1.52 -8.75 -36.54
C LYS A 27 -0.49 -9.30 -37.53
N SER A 28 -0.49 -10.59 -37.82
CA SER A 28 0.48 -11.27 -38.67
C SER A 28 -0.11 -11.91 -39.93
N ILE A 29 -1.42 -11.72 -40.18
CA ILE A 29 -2.11 -12.35 -41.31
C ILE A 29 -1.80 -11.66 -42.64
N SER A 30 -1.48 -12.45 -43.67
CA SER A 30 -1.27 -11.95 -45.03
C SER A 30 -2.61 -11.69 -45.76
N GLU A 31 -2.58 -10.85 -46.80
CA GLU A 31 -3.78 -10.59 -47.62
C GLU A 31 -4.31 -11.87 -48.28
N ALA A 32 -3.42 -12.79 -48.67
CA ALA A 32 -3.79 -14.08 -49.24
C ALA A 32 -4.51 -15.00 -48.24
N GLU A 33 -4.01 -15.08 -47.00
CA GLU A 33 -4.63 -15.86 -45.92
C GLU A 33 -5.98 -15.26 -45.52
N ALA A 34 -6.09 -13.94 -45.40
CA ALA A 34 -7.34 -13.24 -45.10
C ALA A 34 -8.40 -13.42 -46.21
N ARG A 35 -8.01 -13.43 -47.49
CA ARG A 35 -8.93 -13.70 -48.62
C ARG A 35 -9.42 -15.15 -48.61
N ARG A 36 -8.53 -16.09 -48.27
CA ARG A 36 -8.89 -17.51 -48.16
C ARG A 36 -9.85 -17.77 -47.00
N LEU A 37 -9.61 -17.15 -45.84
CA LEU A 37 -10.48 -17.24 -44.68
C LEU A 37 -11.88 -16.69 -45.01
N MET A 38 -11.97 -15.54 -45.70
CA MET A 38 -13.25 -15.01 -46.21
C MET A 38 -13.95 -15.97 -47.17
N SER A 39 -13.21 -16.61 -48.07
CA SER A 39 -13.79 -17.55 -49.04
C SER A 39 -14.37 -18.79 -48.35
N GLU A 40 -13.70 -19.33 -47.33
CA GLU A 40 -14.17 -20.50 -46.59
C GLU A 40 -15.36 -20.16 -45.68
N GLU A 41 -15.33 -19.01 -44.98
CA GLU A 41 -16.48 -18.55 -44.18
C GLU A 41 -17.70 -18.26 -45.05
N HIS A 42 -17.53 -17.58 -46.19
CA HIS A 42 -18.61 -17.35 -47.16
C HIS A 42 -19.23 -18.67 -47.65
N LYS A 43 -18.38 -19.66 -47.92
CA LYS A 43 -18.82 -20.99 -48.35
C LYS A 43 -19.56 -21.74 -47.24
N ALA A 44 -19.18 -21.56 -45.98
CA ALA A 44 -19.82 -22.18 -44.83
C ALA A 44 -21.14 -21.50 -44.42
N LEU A 45 -21.22 -20.18 -44.54
CA LEU A 45 -22.41 -19.38 -44.23
C LEU A 45 -23.43 -19.39 -45.38
N GLY A 46 -22.97 -19.45 -46.64
CA GLY A 46 -23.81 -19.34 -47.83
C GLY A 46 -24.18 -17.90 -48.20
N TYR A 47 -23.64 -16.91 -47.48
CA TYR A 47 -23.80 -15.48 -47.71
C TYR A 47 -22.53 -14.73 -47.26
N ARG A 48 -22.42 -13.45 -47.63
CA ARG A 48 -21.26 -12.62 -47.25
C ARG A 48 -21.11 -12.54 -45.73
N PRO A 49 -19.94 -12.87 -45.16
CA PRO A 49 -19.71 -12.76 -43.73
C PRO A 49 -20.09 -11.35 -43.21
N PRO A 50 -20.88 -11.24 -42.13
CA PRO A 50 -21.33 -9.96 -41.60
C PRO A 50 -20.16 -9.16 -40.99
N PRO A 51 -20.31 -7.84 -40.80
CA PRO A 51 -19.35 -7.05 -40.03
C PRO A 51 -19.27 -7.61 -38.59
N GLY A 52 -18.06 -7.87 -38.10
CA GLY A 52 -17.81 -8.56 -36.82
C GLY A 52 -17.54 -10.07 -36.93
N SER A 53 -17.49 -10.63 -38.14
CA SER A 53 -16.92 -11.96 -38.41
C SER A 53 -15.39 -11.94 -38.41
N LEU A 54 -14.77 -13.07 -38.09
CA LEU A 54 -13.32 -13.21 -38.07
C LEU A 54 -12.71 -12.96 -39.46
N ALA A 55 -13.39 -13.37 -40.54
CA ALA A 55 -12.99 -12.99 -41.90
C ALA A 55 -13.06 -11.49 -42.19
N ALA A 56 -14.10 -10.80 -41.72
CA ALA A 56 -14.24 -9.36 -41.95
C ALA A 56 -13.15 -8.57 -41.22
N GLU A 57 -12.81 -8.99 -40.00
CA GLU A 57 -11.74 -8.39 -39.21
C GLU A 57 -10.36 -8.68 -39.79
N ALA A 58 -10.10 -9.91 -40.22
CA ALA A 58 -8.87 -10.29 -40.92
C ALA A 58 -8.66 -9.49 -42.20
N GLN A 59 -9.72 -9.26 -42.98
CA GLN A 59 -9.69 -8.42 -44.18
C GLN A 59 -9.42 -6.95 -43.86
N ALA A 60 -10.08 -6.40 -42.84
CA ALA A 60 -9.85 -5.03 -42.41
C ALA A 60 -8.42 -4.82 -41.88
N ALA A 61 -7.86 -5.80 -41.18
CA ALA A 61 -6.49 -5.79 -40.68
C ALA A 61 -5.47 -5.88 -41.84
N ALA A 62 -5.69 -6.77 -42.81
CA ALA A 62 -4.84 -6.91 -43.99
C ALA A 62 -4.87 -5.64 -44.87
N ALA A 63 -6.04 -5.02 -45.06
CA ALA A 63 -6.20 -3.80 -45.87
C ALA A 63 -5.40 -2.59 -45.33
N LYS A 64 -5.13 -2.55 -44.01
CA LYS A 64 -4.31 -1.51 -43.38
C LYS A 64 -2.81 -1.67 -43.64
N ARG A 65 -2.35 -2.78 -44.26
CA ARG A 65 -0.92 -3.12 -44.41
C ARG A 65 -0.61 -3.68 -45.81
N PRO A 66 -0.47 -2.83 -46.84
CA PRO A 66 -0.29 -3.30 -48.21
C PRO A 66 1.13 -3.82 -48.54
N VAL A 67 2.11 -3.74 -47.62
CA VAL A 67 3.52 -4.04 -47.94
C VAL A 67 4.22 -4.81 -46.82
N LYS A 68 4.02 -6.13 -46.75
CA LYS A 68 4.98 -7.16 -46.28
C LYS A 68 4.30 -8.52 -46.28
N ASP A 69 4.68 -9.39 -47.21
CA ASP A 69 4.31 -10.82 -47.20
C ASP A 69 5.09 -11.54 -46.09
N ILE A 70 4.59 -11.46 -44.86
CA ILE A 70 5.02 -12.35 -43.78
C ILE A 70 3.87 -13.34 -43.59
N SER A 71 4.08 -14.59 -43.99
CA SER A 71 3.08 -15.65 -43.79
C SER A 71 2.98 -16.01 -42.32
N CYS A 72 1.76 -16.20 -41.82
CA CYS A 72 1.48 -16.56 -40.42
C CYS A 72 1.93 -18.00 -40.08
N GLY A 73 2.49 -18.76 -41.03
CA GLY A 73 2.88 -20.16 -40.83
C GLY A 73 1.70 -21.10 -40.57
N VAL A 74 0.47 -20.59 -40.71
CA VAL A 74 -0.77 -21.34 -40.50
C VAL A 74 -1.03 -22.20 -41.72
N THR A 75 -1.29 -23.49 -41.50
CA THR A 75 -1.61 -24.41 -42.58
C THR A 75 -2.98 -24.07 -43.18
N PRO A 76 -3.20 -24.32 -44.47
CA PRO A 76 -4.48 -24.05 -45.13
C PRO A 76 -5.65 -24.84 -44.52
N GLU A 77 -5.39 -25.96 -43.86
CA GLU A 77 -6.38 -26.78 -43.19
C GLU A 77 -6.84 -26.14 -41.87
N GLN A 78 -5.92 -25.58 -41.10
CA GLN A 78 -6.24 -24.83 -39.88
C GLN A 78 -7.11 -23.60 -40.18
N LEU A 79 -6.82 -22.85 -41.24
CA LEU A 79 -7.65 -21.71 -41.66
C LEU A 79 -9.09 -22.13 -42.01
N ARG A 80 -9.25 -23.32 -42.60
CA ARG A 80 -10.58 -23.86 -42.95
C ARG A 80 -11.36 -24.30 -41.71
N GLU A 81 -10.70 -24.93 -40.75
CA GLU A 81 -11.34 -25.33 -39.50
C GLU A 81 -11.80 -24.11 -38.69
N ILE A 82 -10.98 -23.07 -38.65
CA ILE A 82 -11.29 -21.81 -37.95
C ILE A 82 -12.48 -21.10 -38.62
N ALA A 83 -12.49 -21.03 -39.95
CA ALA A 83 -13.61 -20.49 -40.72
C ALA A 83 -14.94 -21.24 -40.46
N LEU A 84 -14.89 -22.58 -40.31
CA LEU A 84 -16.07 -23.37 -39.99
C LEU A 84 -16.58 -23.08 -38.57
N LYS A 85 -15.68 -22.96 -37.59
CA LYS A 85 -16.04 -22.64 -36.20
C LYS A 85 -16.67 -21.25 -36.07
N ASP A 86 -16.11 -20.23 -36.75
CA ASP A 86 -16.71 -18.89 -36.72
C ASP A 86 -18.06 -18.86 -37.45
N ALA A 87 -18.20 -19.60 -38.56
CA ALA A 87 -19.48 -19.73 -39.25
C ALA A 87 -20.56 -20.40 -38.38
N GLU A 88 -20.20 -21.40 -37.57
CA GLU A 88 -21.12 -22.03 -36.61
C GLU A 88 -21.52 -21.09 -35.48
N ARG A 89 -20.57 -20.29 -34.96
CA ARG A 89 -20.85 -19.24 -33.97
C ARG A 89 -21.86 -18.23 -34.51
N ILE A 90 -21.64 -17.72 -35.72
CA ILE A 90 -22.53 -16.75 -36.37
C ILE A 90 -23.92 -17.33 -36.62
N LYS A 91 -24.02 -18.61 -37.02
CA LYS A 91 -25.32 -19.29 -37.16
C LYS A 91 -26.03 -19.38 -35.82
N LYS A 92 -25.34 -19.77 -34.74
CA LYS A 92 -25.92 -19.84 -33.39
C LYS A 92 -26.32 -18.47 -32.85
N GLU A 93 -25.51 -17.43 -33.05
CA GLU A 93 -25.85 -16.06 -32.63
C GLU A 93 -27.08 -15.55 -33.36
N ARG A 94 -27.22 -15.87 -34.65
CA ARG A 94 -28.41 -15.52 -35.42
C ARG A 94 -29.63 -16.34 -35.00
N GLU A 95 -29.49 -17.64 -34.77
CA GLU A 95 -30.55 -18.50 -34.23
C GLU A 95 -30.99 -18.03 -32.84
N ALA A 96 -30.05 -17.60 -31.99
CA ALA A 96 -30.34 -17.02 -30.68
C ALA A 96 -31.03 -15.65 -30.79
N ALA A 97 -30.60 -14.80 -31.72
CA ALA A 97 -31.26 -13.52 -32.00
C ALA A 97 -32.68 -13.72 -32.55
N GLU A 98 -32.88 -14.68 -33.46
CA GLU A 98 -34.21 -15.07 -33.97
C GLU A 98 -35.07 -15.69 -32.86
N ALA A 99 -34.50 -16.47 -31.94
CA ALA A 99 -35.20 -17.01 -30.77
C ALA A 99 -35.61 -15.92 -29.77
N SER A 100 -34.77 -14.89 -29.54
CA SER A 100 -35.13 -13.74 -28.70
C SER A 100 -36.20 -12.84 -29.32
N ALA A 101 -36.28 -12.80 -30.65
CA ALA A 101 -37.31 -12.05 -31.37
C ALA A 101 -38.66 -12.79 -31.45
N ALA A 102 -38.66 -14.11 -31.21
CA ALA A 102 -39.85 -14.97 -31.30
C ALA A 102 -40.59 -15.19 -29.97
N ALA A 103 -40.06 -14.71 -28.84
CA ALA A 103 -40.76 -14.78 -27.56
C ALA A 103 -41.97 -13.84 -27.55
N VAL A 104 -43.17 -14.39 -27.73
CA VAL A 104 -44.43 -13.63 -27.67
C VAL A 104 -44.62 -13.11 -26.24
N ASP A 105 -44.51 -11.80 -26.07
CA ASP A 105 -44.77 -11.11 -24.81
C ASP A 105 -46.27 -11.16 -24.47
N LEU A 106 -46.64 -12.10 -23.58
CA LEU A 106 -48.03 -12.39 -23.20
C LEU A 106 -48.76 -11.19 -22.57
N SER A 107 -48.04 -10.16 -22.14
CA SER A 107 -48.63 -8.93 -21.56
C SER A 107 -49.29 -8.02 -22.59
N LYS A 108 -49.01 -8.22 -23.89
CA LYS A 108 -49.47 -7.37 -24.99
C LYS A 108 -50.49 -8.05 -25.91
N VAL A 109 -50.91 -9.28 -25.60
CA VAL A 109 -51.83 -10.07 -26.42
C VAL A 109 -53.28 -9.63 -26.20
N GLY A 110 -53.95 -9.17 -27.26
CA GLY A 110 -55.37 -8.81 -27.22
C GLY A 110 -56.31 -10.03 -27.28
N GLU A 111 -57.60 -9.84 -26.97
CA GLU A 111 -58.59 -10.93 -26.98
C GLU A 111 -58.72 -11.64 -28.35
N ALA A 112 -58.57 -10.89 -29.44
CA ALA A 112 -58.63 -11.43 -30.81
C ALA A 112 -57.43 -12.34 -31.14
N GLU A 113 -56.24 -11.97 -30.69
CA GLU A 113 -54.99 -12.73 -30.91
C GLU A 113 -54.96 -13.99 -30.04
N ALA A 114 -55.39 -13.89 -28.77
CA ALA A 114 -55.53 -15.05 -27.88
C ALA A 114 -56.57 -16.07 -28.38
N ARG A 115 -57.67 -15.61 -28.99
CA ARG A 115 -58.64 -16.51 -29.65
C ARG A 115 -58.06 -17.18 -30.89
N LYS A 116 -57.22 -16.48 -31.65
CA LYS A 116 -56.56 -17.03 -32.84
C LYS A 116 -55.49 -18.07 -32.48
N LEU A 117 -54.63 -17.79 -31.50
CA LEU A 117 -53.68 -18.75 -30.93
C LEU A 117 -54.39 -20.02 -30.46
N MET A 118 -55.52 -19.89 -29.75
CA MET A 118 -56.31 -21.05 -29.30
C MET A 118 -56.89 -21.85 -30.47
N SER A 119 -57.35 -21.18 -31.53
CA SER A 119 -57.84 -21.87 -32.73
C SER A 119 -56.72 -22.61 -33.48
N GLU A 120 -55.51 -22.05 -33.50
CA GLU A 120 -54.35 -22.65 -34.18
C GLU A 120 -53.76 -23.81 -33.36
N GLU A 121 -53.64 -23.69 -32.04
CA GLU A 121 -53.24 -24.79 -31.16
C GLU A 121 -54.28 -25.93 -31.15
N HIS A 122 -55.58 -25.62 -31.08
CA HIS A 122 -56.63 -26.66 -31.20
C HIS A 122 -56.54 -27.37 -32.56
N LYS A 123 -56.22 -26.64 -33.63
CA LYS A 123 -56.05 -27.22 -34.96
C LYS A 123 -54.79 -28.09 -35.05
N ALA A 124 -53.72 -27.72 -34.35
CA ALA A 124 -52.47 -28.48 -34.29
C ALA A 124 -52.58 -29.74 -33.42
N LEU A 125 -53.18 -29.63 -32.23
CA LEU A 125 -53.34 -30.73 -31.27
C LEU A 125 -54.53 -31.67 -31.60
N GLY A 126 -55.51 -31.20 -32.38
CA GLY A 126 -56.73 -31.94 -32.69
C GLY A 126 -57.73 -32.07 -31.53
N HIS A 127 -57.38 -31.56 -30.34
CA HIS A 127 -58.22 -31.46 -29.17
C HIS A 127 -58.06 -30.09 -28.50
N ARG A 128 -58.89 -29.79 -27.50
CA ARG A 128 -58.80 -28.52 -26.77
C ARG A 128 -57.43 -28.41 -26.06
N PRO A 129 -56.75 -27.25 -26.12
CA PRO A 129 -55.48 -27.06 -25.44
C PRO A 129 -55.62 -27.29 -23.93
N PRO A 130 -54.67 -28.00 -23.28
CA PRO A 130 -54.71 -28.26 -21.84
C PRO A 130 -54.46 -26.99 -21.02
N PRO A 131 -54.90 -26.96 -19.75
CA PRO A 131 -54.60 -25.85 -18.84
C PRO A 131 -53.08 -25.78 -18.62
N GLY A 132 -52.48 -24.64 -18.96
CA GLY A 132 -51.02 -24.42 -18.92
C GLY A 132 -50.35 -24.26 -20.28
N SER A 133 -51.05 -24.54 -21.38
CA SER A 133 -50.62 -24.21 -22.76
C SER A 133 -50.43 -22.72 -22.99
N LEU A 134 -49.63 -22.35 -23.99
CA LEU A 134 -49.38 -20.95 -24.36
C LEU A 134 -50.70 -20.25 -24.73
N ALA A 135 -51.61 -20.90 -25.47
CA ALA A 135 -52.94 -20.35 -25.72
C ALA A 135 -53.80 -20.17 -24.46
N ALA A 136 -53.73 -21.10 -23.49
CA ALA A 136 -54.47 -20.96 -22.22
C ALA A 136 -53.92 -19.79 -21.38
N GLN A 137 -52.59 -19.60 -21.37
CA GLN A 137 -51.95 -18.47 -20.69
C GLN A 137 -52.28 -17.14 -21.37
N ALA A 138 -52.25 -17.09 -22.71
CA ALA A 138 -52.65 -15.92 -23.48
C ALA A 138 -54.12 -15.54 -23.24
N GLN A 139 -55.03 -16.52 -23.13
CA GLN A 139 -56.43 -16.27 -22.76
C GLN A 139 -56.60 -15.76 -21.33
N ALA A 140 -55.87 -16.34 -20.39
CA ALA A 140 -55.90 -15.89 -19.00
C ALA A 140 -55.34 -14.47 -18.84
N ALA A 141 -54.30 -14.11 -19.60
CA ALA A 141 -53.74 -12.77 -19.64
C ALA A 141 -54.71 -11.77 -20.30
N ALA A 142 -55.29 -12.10 -21.46
CA ALA A 142 -56.27 -11.26 -22.14
C ALA A 142 -57.53 -11.01 -21.29
N ALA A 143 -57.99 -12.00 -20.51
CA ALA A 143 -59.11 -11.85 -19.60
C ALA A 143 -58.83 -10.86 -18.45
N LYS A 144 -57.56 -10.72 -18.04
CA LYS A 144 -57.15 -9.74 -17.02
C LYS A 144 -57.05 -8.31 -17.58
N HIS A 145 -56.82 -8.15 -18.89
CA HIS A 145 -56.63 -6.86 -19.53
C HIS A 145 -57.51 -6.67 -20.79
N PRO A 146 -58.84 -6.52 -20.65
CA PRO A 146 -59.77 -6.43 -21.79
C PRO A 146 -59.67 -5.13 -22.60
N LYS A 147 -58.93 -4.12 -22.11
CA LYS A 147 -58.78 -2.79 -22.75
C LYS A 147 -57.58 -2.66 -23.69
N VAL A 148 -56.75 -3.69 -23.83
CA VAL A 148 -55.62 -3.66 -24.77
C VAL A 148 -56.17 -3.82 -26.20
N ALA A 149 -56.37 -2.68 -26.87
CA ALA A 149 -56.62 -2.67 -28.30
C ALA A 149 -55.36 -3.20 -28.99
N GLY A 150 -55.47 -4.36 -29.64
CA GLY A 150 -54.34 -5.06 -30.25
C GLY A 150 -53.57 -4.16 -31.21
N THR A 151 -52.43 -3.66 -30.75
CA THR A 151 -51.46 -2.95 -31.58
C THR A 151 -50.14 -3.71 -31.54
N ALA A 152 -49.92 -4.43 -32.64
CA ALA A 152 -48.63 -4.81 -33.21
C ALA A 152 -47.73 -5.74 -32.38
N LEU A 153 -48.06 -7.03 -32.35
CA LEU A 153 -47.07 -8.11 -32.23
C LEU A 153 -47.30 -9.16 -33.33
N GLY A 154 -46.37 -9.22 -34.28
CA GLY A 154 -46.18 -10.37 -35.19
C GLY A 154 -47.23 -10.53 -36.29
N ALA A 155 -46.79 -10.92 -37.48
CA ALA A 155 -47.72 -11.31 -38.53
C ALA A 155 -48.54 -12.52 -38.06
N ALA A 156 -49.72 -12.75 -38.63
CA ALA A 156 -50.52 -13.96 -38.43
C ALA A 156 -49.70 -15.28 -38.45
N HIS A 157 -48.59 -15.28 -39.18
CA HIS A 157 -47.64 -16.37 -39.32
C HIS A 157 -46.84 -16.67 -38.04
N ASP A 158 -46.54 -15.66 -37.22
CA ASP A 158 -45.70 -15.81 -36.03
C ASP A 158 -46.48 -16.45 -34.88
N LEU A 159 -47.76 -16.07 -34.72
CA LEU A 159 -48.70 -16.73 -33.81
C LEU A 159 -48.90 -18.21 -34.20
N GLN A 160 -49.01 -18.48 -35.50
CA GLN A 160 -49.17 -19.84 -36.01
C GLN A 160 -47.93 -20.69 -35.76
N ARG A 161 -46.73 -20.12 -35.89
CA ARG A 161 -45.47 -20.81 -35.55
C ARG A 161 -45.39 -21.11 -34.04
N ALA A 162 -45.71 -20.12 -33.19
CA ALA A 162 -45.70 -20.30 -31.74
C ALA A 162 -46.69 -21.39 -31.28
N ALA A 163 -47.89 -21.43 -31.87
CA ALA A 163 -48.89 -22.45 -31.59
C ALA A 163 -48.42 -23.87 -31.98
N LEU A 164 -47.70 -24.02 -33.10
CA LEU A 164 -47.14 -25.30 -33.52
C LEU A 164 -46.01 -25.78 -32.61
N GLU A 165 -45.15 -24.86 -32.16
CA GLU A 165 -44.06 -25.19 -31.24
C GLU A 165 -44.57 -25.60 -29.84
N ASP A 166 -45.62 -24.94 -29.34
CA ASP A 166 -46.26 -25.33 -28.08
C ASP A 166 -46.96 -26.68 -28.20
N ALA A 167 -47.62 -26.96 -29.33
CA ALA A 167 -48.21 -28.26 -29.60
C ALA A 167 -47.17 -29.40 -29.57
N VAL A 168 -45.98 -29.19 -30.16
CA VAL A 168 -44.87 -30.16 -30.12
C VAL A 168 -44.34 -30.35 -28.69
N LYS A 169 -44.24 -29.28 -27.88
CA LYS A 169 -43.86 -29.39 -26.46
C LYS A 169 -44.88 -30.20 -25.67
N ILE A 170 -46.17 -29.99 -25.92
CA ILE A 170 -47.26 -30.70 -25.25
C ILE A 170 -47.28 -32.19 -25.65
N GLU A 171 -47.07 -32.53 -26.93
CA GLU A 171 -46.89 -33.92 -27.37
C GLU A 171 -45.64 -34.57 -26.76
N GLY A 172 -44.55 -33.80 -26.60
CA GLY A 172 -43.34 -34.23 -25.91
C GLY A 172 -43.55 -34.56 -24.42
N VAL A 173 -44.39 -33.77 -23.74
CA VAL A 173 -44.75 -33.99 -22.32
C VAL A 173 -45.74 -35.16 -22.18
N ALA A 174 -46.69 -35.32 -23.12
CA ALA A 174 -47.60 -36.46 -23.15
C ALA A 174 -46.87 -37.79 -23.41
N THR A 175 -45.82 -37.78 -24.24
CA THR A 175 -44.97 -38.96 -24.50
C THR A 175 -44.00 -39.28 -23.35
N ALA A 176 -43.61 -38.29 -22.53
CA ALA A 176 -42.84 -38.53 -21.31
C ALA A 176 -43.65 -39.23 -20.20
N SER A 177 -44.97 -39.01 -20.16
CA SER A 177 -45.88 -39.67 -19.19
C SER A 177 -46.20 -41.13 -19.54
N ALA A 178 -45.87 -41.60 -20.75
CA ALA A 178 -46.12 -42.97 -21.22
C ALA A 178 -44.97 -43.98 -20.94
N ASN A 179 -43.90 -43.56 -20.26
CA ASN A 179 -42.75 -44.44 -19.94
C ASN A 179 -42.68 -44.92 -18.48
N GLY A 180 -43.67 -44.59 -17.64
CA GLY A 180 -43.80 -45.15 -16.29
C GLY A 180 -44.76 -46.34 -16.30
N ILE A 181 -44.24 -47.57 -16.22
CA ILE A 181 -45.08 -48.74 -15.96
C ILE A 181 -45.61 -48.63 -14.52
N ASP A 182 -46.92 -48.67 -14.33
CA ASP A 182 -47.51 -48.68 -12.99
C ASP A 182 -47.28 -50.07 -12.35
N LEU A 183 -46.33 -50.13 -11.43
CA LEU A 183 -45.85 -51.38 -10.80
C LEU A 183 -46.84 -51.96 -9.78
N SER A 184 -47.94 -51.27 -9.48
CA SER A 184 -48.89 -51.64 -8.43
C SER A 184 -49.70 -52.93 -8.72
N TYR A 185 -49.86 -53.32 -9.99
CA TYR A 185 -50.67 -54.48 -10.41
C TYR A 185 -49.92 -55.56 -11.19
N ILE A 186 -48.58 -55.51 -11.20
CA ILE A 186 -47.76 -56.47 -11.97
C ILE A 186 -47.78 -57.88 -11.36
N GLY A 187 -48.00 -58.86 -12.23
CA GLY A 187 -47.99 -60.29 -11.89
C GLY A 187 -46.61 -60.93 -11.95
N GLU A 188 -46.50 -62.15 -11.40
CA GLU A 188 -45.25 -62.93 -11.42
C GLU A 188 -44.76 -63.22 -12.86
N ALA A 189 -45.67 -63.43 -13.81
CA ALA A 189 -45.32 -63.69 -15.21
C ALA A 189 -44.73 -62.44 -15.91
N GLU A 190 -45.29 -61.27 -15.63
CA GLU A 190 -44.85 -59.98 -16.19
C GLU A 190 -43.49 -59.57 -15.58
N ALA A 191 -43.33 -59.72 -14.26
CA ALA A 191 -42.07 -59.45 -13.56
C ALA A 191 -40.93 -60.38 -13.99
N ARG A 192 -41.21 -61.69 -14.21
CA ARG A 192 -40.21 -62.63 -14.75
C ARG A 192 -39.76 -62.26 -16.16
N LYS A 193 -40.68 -61.73 -16.97
CA LYS A 193 -40.35 -61.30 -18.34
C LYS A 193 -39.47 -60.07 -18.36
N ILE A 194 -39.80 -59.05 -17.56
CA ILE A 194 -38.94 -57.86 -17.37
C ILE A 194 -37.55 -58.30 -16.88
N MET A 195 -37.47 -59.17 -15.87
CA MET A 195 -36.20 -59.69 -15.36
C MET A 195 -35.38 -60.42 -16.43
N SER A 196 -36.01 -61.25 -17.25
CA SER A 196 -35.34 -61.99 -18.31
C SER A 196 -34.77 -61.05 -19.38
N GLU A 197 -35.51 -60.00 -19.76
CA GLU A 197 -35.06 -59.06 -20.79
C GLU A 197 -34.01 -58.09 -20.25
N GLU A 198 -34.13 -57.60 -19.01
CA GLU A 198 -33.07 -56.80 -18.37
C GLU A 198 -31.79 -57.61 -18.15
N HIS A 199 -31.88 -58.86 -17.69
CA HIS A 199 -30.72 -59.74 -17.57
C HIS A 199 -30.07 -60.00 -18.92
N LYS A 200 -30.87 -60.21 -19.96
CA LYS A 200 -30.38 -60.43 -21.32
C LYS A 200 -29.72 -59.18 -21.91
N ALA A 201 -30.22 -57.99 -21.59
CA ALA A 201 -29.65 -56.72 -22.02
C ALA A 201 -28.36 -56.37 -21.25
N LEU A 202 -28.32 -56.59 -19.93
CA LEU A 202 -27.17 -56.29 -19.07
C LEU A 202 -26.07 -57.37 -19.15
N GLY A 203 -26.42 -58.62 -19.45
CA GLY A 203 -25.50 -59.77 -19.41
C GLY A 203 -25.17 -60.28 -18.01
N TYR A 204 -25.80 -59.74 -16.97
CA TYR A 204 -25.67 -60.15 -15.57
C TYR A 204 -26.99 -59.92 -14.82
N ARG A 205 -27.08 -60.41 -13.58
CA ARG A 205 -28.28 -60.27 -12.74
C ARG A 205 -28.59 -58.80 -12.45
N PRO A 206 -29.83 -58.32 -12.72
CA PRO A 206 -30.20 -56.94 -12.46
C PRO A 206 -29.90 -56.53 -11.00
N PRO A 207 -29.31 -55.34 -10.77
CA PRO A 207 -28.96 -54.87 -9.44
C PRO A 207 -30.22 -54.47 -8.62
N PRO A 208 -30.12 -54.38 -7.29
CA PRO A 208 -31.21 -53.84 -6.47
C PRO A 208 -31.50 -52.38 -6.86
N GLY A 209 -32.79 -52.03 -7.02
CA GLY A 209 -33.22 -50.72 -7.51
C GLY A 209 -33.36 -50.59 -9.04
N SER A 210 -33.21 -51.69 -9.78
CA SER A 210 -33.63 -51.80 -11.19
C SER A 210 -35.14 -52.00 -11.32
N LEU A 211 -35.70 -51.68 -12.49
CA LEU A 211 -37.12 -51.87 -12.78
C LEU A 211 -37.51 -53.35 -12.68
N ALA A 212 -36.64 -54.31 -13.05
CA ALA A 212 -36.88 -55.73 -12.78
C ALA A 212 -36.91 -56.08 -11.29
N ALA A 213 -36.02 -55.51 -10.47
CA ALA A 213 -35.98 -55.78 -9.03
C ALA A 213 -37.23 -55.23 -8.32
N GLU A 214 -37.68 -54.04 -8.72
CA GLU A 214 -38.90 -53.42 -8.20
C GLU A 214 -40.16 -54.17 -8.65
N ALA A 215 -40.22 -54.59 -9.92
CA ALA A 215 -41.32 -55.42 -10.44
C ALA A 215 -41.41 -56.77 -9.72
N GLN A 216 -40.27 -57.40 -9.38
CA GLN A 216 -40.26 -58.63 -8.59
C GLN A 216 -40.72 -58.41 -7.15
N ALA A 217 -40.30 -57.31 -6.52
CA ALA A 217 -40.73 -56.96 -5.17
C ALA A 217 -42.23 -56.65 -5.11
N ALA A 218 -42.80 -56.05 -6.16
CA ALA A 218 -44.23 -55.80 -6.29
C ALA A 218 -45.02 -57.09 -6.54
N ALA A 219 -44.57 -57.93 -7.49
CA ALA A 219 -45.20 -59.21 -7.80
C ALA A 219 -45.21 -60.17 -6.60
N ALA A 220 -44.21 -60.10 -5.71
CA ALA A 220 -44.19 -60.89 -4.48
C ALA A 220 -45.34 -60.55 -3.52
N LYS A 221 -45.90 -59.33 -3.59
CA LYS A 221 -47.06 -58.92 -2.78
C LYS A 221 -48.38 -59.39 -3.40
N HIS A 222 -48.44 -59.51 -4.72
CA HIS A 222 -49.64 -59.89 -5.47
C HIS A 222 -49.33 -60.90 -6.59
N PRO A 223 -49.06 -62.18 -6.27
CA PRO A 223 -48.57 -63.16 -7.24
C PRO A 223 -49.58 -63.52 -8.35
N HIS A 224 -50.87 -63.31 -8.11
CA HIS A 224 -51.95 -63.63 -9.04
C HIS A 224 -52.52 -62.41 -9.78
N SER A 225 -51.98 -61.19 -9.59
CA SER A 225 -52.41 -60.04 -10.41
C SER A 225 -51.80 -60.14 -11.81
N SER A 226 -52.42 -59.48 -12.78
CA SER A 226 -51.83 -59.26 -14.11
C SER A 226 -52.30 -57.89 -14.56
N ALA A 227 -51.35 -57.06 -14.97
CA ALA A 227 -51.64 -55.74 -15.49
C ALA A 227 -52.13 -55.79 -16.95
N GLY A 228 -52.14 -56.97 -17.58
CA GLY A 228 -52.59 -57.17 -18.96
C GLY A 228 -51.71 -56.41 -19.98
N LEU A 229 -50.48 -56.08 -19.59
CA LEU A 229 -49.58 -55.25 -20.37
C LEU A 229 -48.99 -56.04 -21.53
N ASP A 230 -48.96 -55.41 -22.71
CA ASP A 230 -48.41 -56.03 -23.90
C ASP A 230 -46.94 -56.39 -23.70
N PRO A 231 -46.52 -57.61 -24.10
CA PRO A 231 -45.18 -58.10 -23.87
C PRO A 231 -44.08 -57.23 -24.52
N VAL A 232 -44.43 -56.52 -25.59
CA VAL A 232 -43.52 -55.62 -26.32
C VAL A 232 -43.20 -54.38 -25.49
N ILE A 233 -44.18 -53.85 -24.77
CA ILE A 233 -44.00 -52.65 -23.93
C ILE A 233 -43.07 -52.98 -22.75
N LEU A 234 -43.26 -54.15 -22.12
CA LEU A 234 -42.39 -54.65 -21.06
C LEU A 234 -40.95 -54.85 -21.54
N THR A 235 -40.75 -55.39 -22.75
CA THR A 235 -39.40 -55.55 -23.32
C THR A 235 -38.71 -54.22 -23.60
N LYS A 236 -39.45 -53.22 -24.08
CA LYS A 236 -38.91 -51.90 -24.38
C LYS A 236 -38.51 -51.15 -23.11
N ALA A 237 -39.31 -51.24 -22.05
CA ALA A 237 -39.00 -50.65 -20.75
C ALA A 237 -37.78 -51.32 -20.09
N ALA A 238 -37.70 -52.66 -20.14
CA ALA A 238 -36.55 -53.42 -19.64
C ALA A 238 -35.23 -53.03 -20.35
N ILE A 239 -35.26 -52.88 -21.69
CA ILE A 239 -34.06 -52.46 -22.45
C ILE A 239 -33.68 -51.01 -22.14
N ALA A 240 -34.67 -50.13 -21.94
CA ALA A 240 -34.42 -48.74 -21.59
C ALA A 240 -33.79 -48.60 -20.19
N ASP A 241 -34.28 -49.36 -19.20
CA ASP A 241 -33.71 -49.37 -17.85
C ASP A 241 -32.31 -50.00 -17.84
N ALA A 242 -32.10 -51.10 -18.58
CA ALA A 242 -30.77 -51.67 -18.78
C ALA A 242 -29.77 -50.66 -19.38
N LYS A 243 -30.19 -49.90 -20.40
CA LYS A 243 -29.37 -48.83 -20.98
C LYS A 243 -29.11 -47.70 -19.99
N LYS A 244 -30.09 -47.34 -19.15
CA LYS A 244 -29.93 -46.35 -18.07
C LYS A 244 -28.91 -46.83 -17.04
N ILE A 245 -28.98 -48.10 -16.64
CA ILE A 245 -28.04 -48.72 -15.71
C ILE A 245 -26.63 -48.77 -16.32
N GLU A 246 -26.49 -49.14 -17.60
CA GLU A 246 -25.21 -49.08 -18.29
C GLU A 246 -24.67 -47.66 -18.41
N THR A 247 -25.51 -46.63 -18.62
CA THR A 247 -25.04 -45.24 -18.63
C THR A 247 -24.64 -44.77 -17.23
N SER A 248 -25.40 -45.12 -16.18
CA SER A 248 -25.07 -44.83 -14.78
C SER A 248 -23.79 -45.56 -14.36
N ARG A 249 -23.59 -46.78 -14.86
CA ARG A 249 -22.37 -47.57 -14.68
C ARG A 249 -21.22 -47.00 -15.50
N ARG A 250 -21.43 -46.51 -16.72
CA ARG A 250 -20.39 -45.83 -17.52
C ARG A 250 -20.00 -44.49 -16.90
N SER A 251 -20.91 -43.82 -16.18
CA SER A 251 -20.58 -42.65 -15.37
C SER A 251 -19.92 -43.00 -14.03
N SER A 252 -20.13 -44.20 -13.47
CA SER A 252 -19.49 -44.63 -12.20
C SER A 252 -18.19 -45.44 -12.40
N GLU A 253 -18.05 -46.15 -13.51
CA GLU A 253 -16.89 -46.93 -13.96
C GLU A 253 -16.07 -46.21 -15.04
N GLY A 254 -16.44 -44.98 -15.41
CA GLY A 254 -15.61 -44.05 -16.18
C GLY A 254 -14.39 -43.51 -15.39
N SER A 255 -13.83 -44.33 -14.49
CA SER A 255 -12.64 -44.02 -13.68
C SER A 255 -11.84 -45.30 -13.41
N ALA A 256 -11.44 -46.00 -14.47
CA ALA A 256 -10.53 -47.14 -14.35
C ALA A 256 -9.47 -47.24 -15.46
N THR A 257 -9.49 -46.39 -16.49
CA THR A 257 -8.40 -46.29 -17.47
C THR A 257 -8.25 -44.84 -17.98
N SER A 258 -7.88 -43.93 -17.09
CA SER A 258 -7.19 -42.68 -17.40
C SER A 258 -6.45 -42.26 -16.14
N GLU A 259 -5.21 -41.81 -16.28
CA GLU A 259 -4.30 -41.48 -15.18
C GLU A 259 -4.95 -40.48 -14.19
N LYS A 260 -4.63 -40.63 -12.89
CA LYS A 260 -5.31 -39.94 -11.78
C LYS A 260 -5.35 -38.40 -11.98
N PRO A 261 -6.48 -37.72 -11.71
CA PRO A 261 -6.52 -36.26 -11.66
C PRO A 261 -5.67 -35.72 -10.50
N ILE A 262 -5.08 -34.54 -10.71
CA ILE A 262 -4.21 -33.86 -9.73
C ILE A 262 -4.96 -33.58 -8.44
N ASN A 263 -4.34 -33.90 -7.31
CA ASN A 263 -4.90 -33.60 -6.01
C ASN A 263 -4.64 -32.14 -5.63
N LEU A 264 -5.61 -31.27 -5.89
CA LEU A 264 -5.56 -29.83 -5.56
C LEU A 264 -5.41 -29.55 -4.07
N LYS A 265 -5.69 -30.52 -3.18
CA LYS A 265 -5.53 -30.38 -1.72
C LYS A 265 -4.08 -30.53 -1.24
N THR A 266 -3.23 -31.20 -2.02
CA THR A 266 -1.84 -31.51 -1.63
C THR A 266 -0.80 -30.88 -2.54
N ILE A 267 -1.23 -30.16 -3.59
CA ILE A 267 -0.35 -29.47 -4.54
C ILE A 267 0.48 -28.41 -3.82
N THR A 268 1.77 -28.34 -4.15
CA THR A 268 2.72 -27.35 -3.65
C THR A 268 2.78 -26.11 -4.55
N ALA A 269 3.38 -25.02 -4.06
CA ALA A 269 3.56 -23.80 -4.86
C ALA A 269 4.45 -24.02 -6.09
N ASP A 270 5.47 -24.86 -5.97
CA ASP A 270 6.37 -25.18 -7.08
C ASP A 270 5.67 -26.04 -8.14
N GLU A 271 4.86 -27.02 -7.70
CA GLU A 271 4.05 -27.87 -8.59
C GLU A 271 2.96 -27.07 -9.33
N ALA A 272 2.32 -26.11 -8.66
CA ALA A 272 1.34 -25.23 -9.31
C ALA A 272 1.98 -24.32 -10.37
N ARG A 273 3.21 -23.82 -10.12
CA ARG A 273 3.98 -23.05 -11.10
C ARG A 273 4.45 -23.90 -12.28
N GLU A 274 4.87 -25.13 -12.03
CA GLU A 274 5.27 -26.07 -13.07
C GLU A 274 4.08 -26.41 -13.98
N LEU A 275 2.90 -26.63 -13.39
CA LEU A 275 1.66 -26.85 -14.11
C LEU A 275 1.27 -25.64 -14.97
N GLN A 276 1.35 -24.43 -14.42
CA GLN A 276 1.11 -23.20 -15.17
C GLN A 276 2.10 -23.02 -16.33
N SER A 277 3.38 -23.34 -16.11
CA SER A 277 4.42 -23.24 -17.13
C SER A 277 4.19 -24.21 -18.29
N GLU A 278 3.83 -25.47 -18.00
CA GLU A 278 3.56 -26.46 -19.04
C GLU A 278 2.25 -26.17 -19.78
N GLU A 279 1.18 -25.73 -19.10
CA GLU A 279 -0.04 -25.26 -19.78
C GLU A 279 0.24 -24.06 -20.69
N GLN A 280 0.99 -23.07 -20.20
CA GLN A 280 1.36 -21.89 -20.99
C GLN A 280 2.19 -22.26 -22.22
N LYS A 281 3.05 -23.27 -22.11
CA LYS A 281 3.90 -23.76 -23.19
C LYS A 281 3.10 -24.52 -24.26
N VAL A 282 2.03 -25.21 -23.86
CA VAL A 282 1.12 -25.90 -24.80
C VAL A 282 0.16 -24.90 -25.46
N LEU A 283 -0.37 -23.93 -24.71
CA LEU A 283 -1.31 -22.92 -25.21
C LEU A 283 -0.63 -21.79 -26.02
N GLY A 284 0.65 -21.50 -25.74
CA GLY A 284 1.37 -20.36 -26.34
C GLY A 284 0.97 -18.99 -25.76
N HIS A 285 0.04 -18.95 -24.80
CA HIS A 285 -0.38 -17.77 -24.06
C HIS A 285 -0.66 -18.12 -22.60
N ARG A 286 -0.85 -17.10 -21.75
CA ARG A 286 -1.15 -17.32 -20.33
C ARG A 286 -2.44 -18.15 -20.18
N PRO A 287 -2.50 -19.13 -19.27
CA PRO A 287 -3.70 -19.93 -19.03
C PRO A 287 -4.89 -19.03 -18.62
N PRO A 288 -6.11 -19.28 -19.13
CA PRO A 288 -7.32 -18.54 -18.75
C PRO A 288 -7.70 -18.78 -17.28
N SER A 289 -8.59 -17.96 -16.72
CA SER A 289 -9.01 -18.03 -15.31
C SER A 289 -9.64 -19.36 -14.90
N ASP A 290 -10.16 -20.09 -15.87
CA ASP A 290 -10.92 -21.32 -15.66
C ASP A 290 -10.04 -22.58 -15.89
N SER A 291 -8.73 -22.38 -16.09
CA SER A 291 -7.75 -23.47 -16.27
C SER A 291 -7.39 -24.16 -14.96
N LEU A 292 -6.91 -25.40 -15.08
CA LEU A 292 -6.44 -26.19 -13.95
C LEU A 292 -5.21 -25.55 -13.29
N ALA A 293 -4.36 -24.83 -14.04
CA ALA A 293 -3.31 -23.96 -13.50
C ALA A 293 -3.85 -22.84 -12.60
N ALA A 294 -4.91 -22.15 -13.04
CA ALA A 294 -5.50 -21.06 -12.28
C ALA A 294 -6.17 -21.58 -10.99
N GLU A 295 -6.84 -22.73 -11.06
CA GLU A 295 -7.44 -23.38 -9.90
C GLU A 295 -6.38 -23.87 -8.90
N ALA A 296 -5.28 -24.48 -9.40
CA ALA A 296 -4.15 -24.89 -8.58
C ALA A 296 -3.48 -23.71 -7.87
N GLN A 297 -3.24 -22.61 -8.59
CA GLN A 297 -2.66 -21.40 -8.00
C GLN A 297 -3.59 -20.79 -6.95
N SER A 298 -4.90 -20.69 -7.23
CA SER A 298 -5.88 -20.22 -6.26
C SER A 298 -5.93 -21.11 -5.00
N ALA A 299 -5.80 -22.42 -5.15
CA ALA A 299 -5.76 -23.36 -4.02
C ALA A 299 -4.49 -23.23 -3.18
N VAL A 300 -3.36 -22.84 -3.79
CA VAL A 300 -2.10 -22.55 -3.08
C VAL A 300 -2.19 -21.21 -2.38
N ASP A 301 -2.68 -20.17 -3.05
CA ASP A 301 -2.81 -18.82 -2.48
C ASP A 301 -3.76 -18.82 -1.27
N LYS A 302 -4.91 -19.51 -1.36
CA LYS A 302 -5.83 -19.71 -0.22
C LYS A 302 -5.19 -20.39 0.98
N ARG A 303 -4.20 -21.26 0.76
CA ARG A 303 -3.45 -21.95 1.83
C ARG A 303 -2.29 -21.11 2.36
N ALA A 304 -1.70 -20.26 1.53
CA ALA A 304 -0.66 -19.33 1.95
C ALA A 304 -1.21 -18.24 2.90
N ASP A 305 -2.49 -17.89 2.76
CA ASP A 305 -3.19 -16.94 3.64
C ASP A 305 -3.61 -17.55 5.00
N GLU A 306 -3.48 -18.86 5.21
CA GLU A 306 -3.77 -19.51 6.50
C GLU A 306 -2.53 -19.44 7.43
N PRO A 307 -2.59 -18.70 8.55
CA PRO A 307 -1.46 -18.61 9.48
C PRO A 307 -1.23 -19.94 10.18
N VAL A 308 0.03 -20.35 10.29
CA VAL A 308 0.44 -21.55 11.04
C VAL A 308 0.08 -21.36 12.52
N THR A 309 -0.83 -22.17 13.04
CA THR A 309 -1.24 -22.17 14.45
C THR A 309 -0.37 -23.10 15.28
N LYS A 310 -0.36 -22.91 16.62
CA LYS A 310 0.33 -23.83 17.54
C LYS A 310 -0.21 -25.25 17.49
N GLU A 311 -1.50 -25.42 17.22
CA GLU A 311 -2.13 -26.75 17.07
C GLU A 311 -1.61 -27.45 15.81
N MET A 312 -1.56 -26.75 14.68
CA MET A 312 -1.00 -27.29 13.44
C MET A 312 0.51 -27.59 13.59
N ALA A 313 1.26 -26.73 14.27
CA ALA A 313 2.67 -26.97 14.57
C ALA A 313 2.87 -28.19 15.49
N ALA A 314 1.99 -28.38 16.49
CA ALA A 314 2.02 -29.53 17.40
C ALA A 314 1.61 -30.83 16.69
N ASP A 315 0.66 -30.78 15.76
CA ASP A 315 0.28 -31.93 14.94
C ASP A 315 1.40 -32.34 13.98
N ILE A 316 2.08 -31.36 13.37
CA ILE A 316 3.27 -31.60 12.54
C ILE A 316 4.40 -32.19 13.40
N GLN A 317 4.62 -31.64 14.60
CA GLN A 317 5.62 -32.16 15.55
C GLN A 317 5.29 -33.59 15.99
N SER A 318 4.01 -33.89 16.25
CA SER A 318 3.52 -35.22 16.64
C SER A 318 3.66 -36.22 15.50
N ALA A 319 3.32 -35.83 14.27
CA ALA A 319 3.50 -36.65 13.07
C ALA A 319 4.97 -36.96 12.81
N GLU A 320 5.85 -35.94 12.87
CA GLU A 320 7.29 -36.10 12.64
C GLU A 320 7.95 -36.94 13.75
N GLN A 321 7.55 -36.76 15.00
CA GLN A 321 8.03 -37.56 16.13
C GLN A 321 7.56 -39.03 16.03
N LYS A 322 6.35 -39.28 15.50
CA LYS A 322 5.82 -40.62 15.29
C LYS A 322 6.53 -41.35 14.15
N GLU A 323 7.00 -40.62 13.14
CA GLU A 323 7.70 -41.17 11.98
C GLU A 323 9.19 -41.39 12.24
N MET A 324 9.85 -40.46 12.96
CA MET A 324 11.29 -40.52 13.25
C MET A 324 11.62 -41.25 14.57
N GLY A 325 10.64 -41.45 15.45
CA GLY A 325 10.82 -42.16 16.73
C GLY A 325 11.65 -41.40 17.79
N HIS A 326 12.09 -40.18 17.50
CA HIS A 326 12.81 -39.29 18.41
C HIS A 326 12.35 -37.83 18.23
N ARG A 327 12.71 -36.95 19.18
CA ARG A 327 12.31 -35.53 19.14
C ARG A 327 12.90 -34.83 17.90
N PRO A 328 12.14 -33.97 17.21
CA PRO A 328 12.61 -33.28 16.00
C PRO A 328 13.81 -32.34 16.29
N GLU A 329 14.79 -32.32 15.38
CA GLU A 329 16.02 -31.52 15.47
C GLU A 329 15.81 -30.04 15.07
N SER A 330 16.73 -29.15 15.47
CA SER A 330 16.67 -27.72 15.12
C SER A 330 16.91 -27.52 13.61
N GLY A 331 15.83 -27.26 12.86
CA GLY A 331 15.84 -27.17 11.38
C GLY A 331 14.84 -28.10 10.69
N SER A 332 14.18 -28.98 11.44
CA SER A 332 13.04 -29.79 10.98
C SER A 332 11.83 -28.93 10.59
N ILE A 333 10.91 -29.52 9.82
CA ILE A 333 9.65 -28.87 9.43
C ILE A 333 8.82 -28.56 10.67
N ALA A 334 8.81 -29.43 11.68
CA ALA A 334 8.19 -29.15 12.98
C ALA A 334 8.82 -27.95 13.69
N ALA A 335 10.15 -27.84 13.74
CA ALA A 335 10.83 -26.71 14.38
C ALA A 335 10.56 -25.38 13.65
N VAL A 336 10.49 -25.40 12.31
CA VAL A 336 10.15 -24.23 11.50
C VAL A 336 8.68 -23.84 11.67
N ALA A 337 7.77 -24.82 11.68
CA ALA A 337 6.34 -24.59 11.93
C ALA A 337 6.10 -24.02 13.33
N GLN A 338 6.83 -24.51 14.33
CA GLN A 338 6.76 -24.02 15.71
C GLN A 338 7.31 -22.59 15.82
N SER A 339 8.46 -22.32 15.19
CA SER A 339 9.02 -20.96 15.14
C SER A 339 8.11 -19.97 14.39
N LEU A 340 7.43 -20.40 13.33
CA LEU A 340 6.45 -19.59 12.60
C LEU A 340 5.19 -19.36 13.44
N ALA A 341 4.70 -20.37 14.15
CA ALA A 341 3.57 -20.23 15.06
C ALA A 341 3.88 -19.27 16.22
N ASP A 342 5.07 -19.36 16.81
CA ASP A 342 5.53 -18.47 17.88
C ASP A 342 5.72 -17.03 17.35
N LYS A 343 6.23 -16.88 16.13
CA LYS A 343 6.35 -15.57 15.48
C LYS A 343 4.99 -14.95 15.14
N ASN A 344 4.03 -15.75 14.66
CA ASN A 344 2.67 -15.30 14.40
C ASN A 344 1.92 -14.89 15.68
N GLU A 345 2.25 -15.50 16.82
CA GLU A 345 1.74 -15.09 18.14
C GLU A 345 2.36 -13.75 18.59
N GLN A 346 3.63 -13.53 18.28
CA GLN A 346 4.35 -12.30 18.63
C GLN A 346 3.96 -11.10 17.74
N ASP A 347 3.75 -11.32 16.43
CA ASP A 347 3.43 -10.28 15.43
C ASP A 347 1.90 -10.01 15.28
N GLY A 348 1.08 -10.73 16.05
CA GLY A 348 -0.39 -10.70 15.99
C GLY A 348 -0.95 -11.51 14.80
N ALA A 349 -1.89 -12.41 15.08
CA ALA A 349 -2.47 -13.26 14.05
C ALA A 349 -3.42 -12.45 13.15
N PRO A 350 -3.33 -12.55 11.80
CA PRO A 350 -4.29 -11.91 10.91
C PRO A 350 -5.69 -12.48 11.16
N LEU A 351 -6.67 -11.59 11.29
CA LEU A 351 -8.05 -11.97 11.57
C LEU A 351 -8.68 -12.56 10.30
N ARG A 352 -9.26 -13.75 10.41
CA ARG A 352 -9.95 -14.41 9.29
C ARG A 352 -11.12 -13.54 8.80
N SER A 353 -11.36 -13.52 7.49
CA SER A 353 -12.45 -12.75 6.87
C SER A 353 -13.84 -13.03 7.49
N SER A 354 -14.09 -14.28 7.89
CA SER A 354 -15.32 -14.66 8.61
C SER A 354 -15.45 -14.02 9.98
N ASP A 355 -14.33 -13.92 10.72
CA ASP A 355 -14.32 -13.37 12.07
C ASP A 355 -14.27 -11.84 12.05
N ARG A 356 -13.65 -11.25 11.03
CA ARG A 356 -13.79 -9.82 10.71
C ARG A 356 -15.24 -9.45 10.46
N ARG A 357 -15.98 -10.22 9.65
CA ARG A 357 -17.40 -9.96 9.38
C ARG A 357 -18.24 -10.04 10.65
N LYS A 358 -17.97 -11.03 11.52
CA LYS A 358 -18.61 -11.13 12.84
C LYS A 358 -18.27 -9.93 13.72
N LEU A 359 -17.00 -9.49 13.75
CA LEU A 359 -16.56 -8.33 14.53
C LEU A 359 -17.24 -7.05 14.04
N LYS A 360 -17.29 -6.83 12.72
CA LYS A 360 -18.01 -5.70 12.11
C LYS A 360 -19.48 -5.71 12.48
N GLN A 361 -20.15 -6.86 12.33
CA GLN A 361 -21.56 -6.99 12.70
C GLN A 361 -21.77 -6.69 14.19
N ARG A 362 -20.88 -7.17 15.06
CA ARG A 362 -20.92 -6.86 16.50
C ARG A 362 -20.76 -5.37 16.77
N VAL A 363 -19.78 -4.70 16.17
CA VAL A 363 -19.58 -3.24 16.31
C VAL A 363 -20.83 -2.47 15.90
N VAL A 364 -21.41 -2.83 14.75
CA VAL A 364 -22.62 -2.21 14.21
C VAL A 364 -23.82 -2.42 15.15
N THR A 365 -24.01 -3.63 15.68
CA THR A 365 -25.11 -3.94 16.59
C THR A 365 -24.92 -3.29 17.97
N THR A 366 -23.73 -3.35 18.56
CA THR A 366 -23.46 -2.85 19.91
C THR A 366 -23.50 -1.33 19.99
N TYR A 367 -23.05 -0.63 18.94
CA TYR A 367 -22.99 0.83 18.91
C TYR A 367 -24.04 1.49 18.01
N ALA A 368 -24.99 0.72 17.46
CA ALA A 368 -26.05 1.20 16.57
C ALA A 368 -25.52 2.10 15.42
N LEU A 369 -24.46 1.65 14.74
CA LEU A 369 -23.77 2.42 13.70
C LEU A 369 -24.30 2.13 12.30
N THR A 370 -24.10 3.04 11.36
CA THR A 370 -24.32 2.75 9.93
C THR A 370 -23.29 1.74 9.40
N PRO A 371 -23.65 0.91 8.40
CA PRO A 371 -22.75 -0.12 7.86
C PRO A 371 -21.47 0.45 7.20
N GLU A 372 -21.51 1.70 6.76
CA GLU A 372 -20.38 2.46 6.22
C GLU A 372 -19.35 2.81 7.30
N LEU A 373 -19.80 3.32 8.45
CA LEU A 373 -18.93 3.59 9.60
C LEU A 373 -18.32 2.30 10.15
N GLY A 374 -19.05 1.18 10.09
CA GLY A 374 -18.51 -0.13 10.46
C GLY A 374 -17.33 -0.57 9.59
N GLU A 375 -17.28 -0.19 8.31
CA GLU A 375 -16.14 -0.47 7.42
C GLU A 375 -14.93 0.39 7.78
N LEU A 376 -15.16 1.67 8.11
CA LEU A 376 -14.11 2.62 8.49
C LEU A 376 -13.45 2.24 9.83
N LEU A 377 -14.24 1.77 10.80
CA LEU A 377 -13.76 1.39 12.13
C LEU A 377 -13.16 -0.02 12.17
N VAL A 378 -13.46 -0.86 11.18
CA VAL A 378 -12.94 -2.23 11.03
C VAL A 378 -12.40 -2.42 9.61
N PRO A 379 -11.23 -1.83 9.27
CA PRO A 379 -10.63 -1.93 7.93
C PRO A 379 -10.28 -3.37 7.52
N ASP A 380 -9.89 -3.59 6.27
CA ASP A 380 -9.36 -4.89 5.84
C ASP A 380 -7.96 -5.16 6.42
N GLY A 381 -7.66 -6.43 6.74
CA GLY A 381 -6.36 -6.86 7.24
C GLY A 381 -6.10 -6.63 8.74
N LEU A 382 -7.15 -6.56 9.58
CA LEU A 382 -7.00 -6.50 11.03
C LEU A 382 -6.15 -7.66 11.56
N ARG A 383 -5.33 -7.38 12.56
CA ARG A 383 -4.58 -8.38 13.34
C ARG A 383 -5.16 -8.46 14.75
N SER A 384 -5.25 -9.67 15.29
CA SER A 384 -5.62 -9.91 16.68
C SER A 384 -4.38 -10.29 17.48
N GLN A 385 -4.17 -9.61 18.61
CA GLN A 385 -3.06 -9.87 19.53
C GLN A 385 -3.59 -10.11 20.93
N LYS A 386 -3.19 -11.25 21.51
CA LYS A 386 -3.54 -11.58 22.89
C LYS A 386 -2.54 -10.90 23.80
N PHE A 387 -3.03 -10.27 24.86
CA PHE A 387 -2.19 -9.66 25.89
C PHE A 387 -2.63 -10.13 27.28
N SER A 388 -1.71 -10.03 28.23
CA SER A 388 -1.98 -10.25 29.65
C SER A 388 -1.52 -9.02 30.41
N THR A 389 -2.36 -8.51 31.28
CA THR A 389 -1.97 -7.41 32.17
C THR A 389 -1.12 -7.96 33.33
N HIS A 390 -0.49 -7.04 34.08
CA HIS A 390 0.27 -7.36 35.30
C HIS A 390 -0.59 -7.94 36.43
N LEU A 391 -1.93 -7.86 36.30
CA LEU A 391 -2.91 -8.46 37.20
C LEU A 391 -3.42 -9.82 36.68
N GLU A 392 -2.73 -10.41 35.70
CA GLU A 392 -3.09 -11.68 35.05
C GLU A 392 -4.46 -11.65 34.35
N GLU A 393 -4.96 -10.45 34.02
CA GLU A 393 -6.16 -10.32 33.20
C GLU A 393 -5.77 -10.48 31.73
N HIS A 394 -6.35 -11.50 31.09
CA HIS A 394 -6.15 -11.76 29.68
C HIS A 394 -7.11 -10.93 28.83
N GLY A 395 -6.62 -10.39 27.72
CA GLY A 395 -7.40 -9.60 26.77
C GLY A 395 -6.96 -9.83 25.33
N VAL A 396 -7.76 -9.33 24.39
CA VAL A 396 -7.44 -9.36 22.95
C VAL A 396 -7.51 -7.95 22.41
N ALA A 397 -6.41 -7.47 21.82
CA ALA A 397 -6.33 -6.21 21.10
C ALA A 397 -6.45 -6.47 19.59
N TYR A 398 -7.25 -5.66 18.90
CA TYR A 398 -7.44 -5.66 17.46
C TYR A 398 -6.69 -4.47 16.86
N LEU A 399 -5.68 -4.77 16.06
CA LEU A 399 -4.76 -3.82 15.44
C LEU A 399 -5.07 -3.67 13.96
N SER A 400 -4.95 -2.45 13.45
CA SER A 400 -4.93 -2.12 12.03
C SER A 400 -3.72 -2.78 11.34
N PRO A 401 -3.74 -3.00 10.00
CA PRO A 401 -2.55 -3.42 9.24
C PRO A 401 -1.31 -2.55 9.48
N VAL A 402 -1.52 -1.27 9.83
CA VAL A 402 -0.49 -0.27 10.10
C VAL A 402 0.07 -0.39 11.54
N GLY A 403 -0.55 -1.21 12.39
CA GLY A 403 -0.16 -1.41 13.79
C GLY A 403 -0.93 -0.57 14.81
N ASP A 404 -1.92 0.23 14.37
CA ASP A 404 -2.72 1.06 15.29
C ASP A 404 -3.77 0.21 16.03
N PRO A 405 -3.84 0.23 17.37
CA PRO A 405 -4.84 -0.51 18.11
C PRO A 405 -6.18 0.20 18.00
N LEU A 406 -7.20 -0.49 17.48
CA LEU A 406 -8.55 0.06 17.24
C LEU A 406 -9.54 -0.36 18.33
N TRP A 407 -9.51 -1.63 18.71
CA TRP A 407 -10.44 -2.19 19.67
C TRP A 407 -9.71 -3.13 20.62
N PHE A 408 -10.21 -3.29 21.84
CA PHE A 408 -9.69 -4.30 22.75
C PHE A 408 -10.82 -4.90 23.59
N THR A 409 -10.61 -6.13 24.06
CA THR A 409 -11.48 -6.81 25.02
C THR A 409 -10.67 -7.13 26.28
N LEU A 410 -11.31 -7.05 27.44
CA LEU A 410 -10.72 -7.39 28.73
C LEU A 410 -11.50 -8.56 29.35
N GLY A 411 -10.80 -9.63 29.73
CA GLY A 411 -11.39 -10.83 30.32
C GLY A 411 -11.40 -12.03 29.36
N ILE A 412 -11.30 -13.23 29.94
CA ILE A 412 -11.37 -14.50 29.19
C ILE A 412 -12.79 -14.69 28.68
N GLY A 413 -13.00 -14.63 27.37
CA GLY A 413 -14.31 -14.86 26.75
C GLY A 413 -15.31 -13.70 26.95
N SER A 414 -14.84 -12.50 27.27
CA SER A 414 -15.72 -11.33 27.29
C SER A 414 -16.10 -10.92 25.88
N ASP A 415 -17.40 -10.69 25.69
CA ASP A 415 -17.95 -10.22 24.42
C ASP A 415 -18.03 -8.68 24.33
N GLU A 416 -17.60 -7.98 25.38
CA GLU A 416 -17.58 -6.51 25.45
C GLU A 416 -16.37 -5.96 24.69
N LEU A 417 -16.64 -5.30 23.57
CA LEU A 417 -15.63 -4.68 22.72
C LEU A 417 -15.46 -3.21 23.11
N ILE A 418 -14.27 -2.80 23.52
CA ILE A 418 -13.99 -1.44 23.99
C ILE A 418 -13.19 -0.69 22.91
N PRO A 419 -13.61 0.52 22.48
CA PRO A 419 -12.86 1.32 21.52
C PRO A 419 -11.61 1.91 22.18
N THR A 420 -10.52 2.00 21.42
CA THR A 420 -9.33 2.75 21.84
C THR A 420 -9.53 4.25 21.65
N VAL A 421 -8.63 5.05 22.24
CA VAL A 421 -8.61 6.50 22.01
C VAL A 421 -8.40 6.81 20.52
N TYR A 422 -7.65 6.00 19.77
CA TYR A 422 -7.48 6.15 18.32
C TYR A 422 -8.81 6.02 17.56
N THR A 423 -9.63 5.04 17.93
CA THR A 423 -10.96 4.84 17.33
C THR A 423 -11.91 5.97 17.68
N LEU A 424 -11.86 6.47 18.91
CA LEU A 424 -12.64 7.63 19.34
C LEU A 424 -12.19 8.93 18.67
N TRP A 425 -10.92 9.07 18.28
CA TRP A 425 -10.48 10.25 17.52
C TRP A 425 -10.99 10.24 16.08
N LYS A 426 -11.15 9.05 15.48
CA LYS A 426 -11.82 8.89 14.18
C LYS A 426 -13.32 9.21 14.27
N HIS A 427 -13.97 8.74 15.34
CA HIS A 427 -15.40 8.96 15.55
C HIS A 427 -15.72 9.32 17.02
N PRO A 428 -15.66 10.62 17.39
CA PRO A 428 -15.82 11.07 18.78
C PRO A 428 -17.21 10.89 19.37
N THR A 429 -18.23 10.76 18.53
CA THR A 429 -19.64 10.59 18.94
C THR A 429 -20.02 9.13 19.20
N LEU A 430 -19.04 8.20 19.20
CA LEU A 430 -19.27 6.77 19.42
C LEU A 430 -19.72 6.45 20.85
N LEU A 431 -19.20 7.17 21.85
CA LEU A 431 -19.52 6.97 23.26
C LEU A 431 -20.07 8.26 23.90
N PRO A 432 -20.94 8.17 24.92
CA PRO A 432 -21.28 9.31 25.76
C PRO A 432 -20.03 9.94 26.37
N PHE A 433 -20.05 11.25 26.64
CA PHE A 433 -18.87 11.99 27.09
C PHE A 433 -19.00 12.51 28.53
N LEU A 434 -17.87 12.60 29.22
CA LEU A 434 -17.69 13.32 30.49
C LEU A 434 -16.48 14.25 30.39
N SER A 435 -16.72 15.55 30.58
CA SER A 435 -15.69 16.58 30.51
C SER A 435 -15.06 16.83 31.88
N THR A 436 -13.73 16.89 31.91
CA THR A 436 -12.94 17.07 33.14
C THR A 436 -12.05 18.32 33.06
N PRO A 437 -11.72 18.98 34.20
CA PRO A 437 -10.79 20.10 34.21
C PRO A 437 -9.38 19.68 33.79
N LYS A 438 -8.64 20.60 33.17
CA LYS A 438 -7.23 20.39 32.76
C LYS A 438 -6.33 19.88 33.89
N ALA A 439 -6.60 20.28 35.14
CA ALA A 439 -5.82 19.86 36.31
C ALA A 439 -5.89 18.35 36.60
N VAL A 440 -6.92 17.66 36.12
CA VAL A 440 -7.14 16.23 36.37
C VAL A 440 -6.50 15.35 35.29
N ILE A 441 -6.24 15.91 34.09
CA ILE A 441 -5.68 15.18 32.95
C ILE A 441 -4.34 14.51 33.28
N PRO A 442 -3.33 15.19 33.89
CA PRO A 442 -2.07 14.52 34.22
C PRO A 442 -2.21 13.37 35.22
N LYS A 443 -3.28 13.39 36.04
CA LYS A 443 -3.59 12.31 37.00
C LYS A 443 -4.28 11.15 36.28
N LEU A 444 -5.18 11.44 35.34
CA LEU A 444 -5.84 10.45 34.49
C LEU A 444 -4.83 9.71 33.62
N THR A 445 -3.90 10.42 32.97
CA THR A 445 -2.82 9.80 32.18
C THR A 445 -1.90 8.91 33.03
N GLY A 446 -1.89 9.11 34.35
CA GLY A 446 -1.22 8.21 35.30
C GLY A 446 -2.01 6.95 35.66
N GLY A 447 -3.16 6.71 35.01
CA GLY A 447 -4.04 5.56 35.28
C GLY A 447 -4.94 5.71 36.51
N ALA A 448 -5.15 6.92 37.02
CA ALA A 448 -6.06 7.14 38.14
C ALA A 448 -7.53 7.17 37.67
N ASP A 449 -8.44 6.66 38.52
CA ASP A 449 -9.88 6.75 38.28
C ASP A 449 -10.39 8.20 38.35
N LEU A 450 -11.43 8.51 37.58
CA LEU A 450 -12.07 9.82 37.62
C LEU A 450 -13.00 9.90 38.83
N MET A 451 -12.73 10.82 39.74
CA MET A 451 -13.57 11.07 40.91
C MET A 451 -14.76 11.99 40.57
N ILE A 452 -15.86 11.86 41.31
CA ILE A 452 -17.09 12.67 41.10
C ILE A 452 -16.81 14.19 41.06
N PRO A 453 -15.97 14.79 41.94
CA PRO A 453 -15.64 16.23 41.86
C PRO A 453 -14.91 16.65 40.58
N GLY A 454 -14.35 15.70 39.83
CA GLY A 454 -13.61 15.95 38.60
C GLY A 454 -14.50 16.08 37.35
N VAL A 455 -15.81 15.90 37.46
CA VAL A 455 -16.75 15.99 36.34
C VAL A 455 -17.36 17.39 36.27
N ILE A 456 -17.24 18.08 35.13
CA ILE A 456 -17.82 19.41 34.89
C ILE A 456 -19.08 19.29 34.03
N GLN A 457 -18.97 18.64 32.87
CA GLN A 457 -20.07 18.42 31.93
C GLN A 457 -20.21 16.94 31.64
N HIS A 458 -21.43 16.48 31.39
CA HIS A 458 -21.69 15.08 31.05
C HIS A 458 -22.93 14.97 30.17
N THR A 459 -23.05 13.86 29.43
CA THR A 459 -24.26 13.51 28.68
C THR A 459 -25.46 13.28 29.63
N PRO A 460 -26.68 13.74 29.32
CA PRO A 460 -27.80 13.77 30.26
C PRO A 460 -28.24 12.41 30.83
N THR A 461 -28.18 11.34 30.02
CA THR A 461 -28.56 9.98 30.40
C THR A 461 -27.33 9.08 30.45
N LEU A 462 -26.92 8.68 31.67
CA LEU A 462 -25.79 7.77 31.89
C LEU A 462 -26.19 6.70 32.90
N HIS A 463 -25.94 5.44 32.53
CA HIS A 463 -26.17 4.28 33.39
C HIS A 463 -24.87 3.84 34.07
N ALA A 464 -25.01 3.18 35.23
CA ALA A 464 -23.88 2.46 35.81
C ALA A 464 -23.42 1.37 34.83
N ASP A 465 -22.13 1.06 34.84
CA ASP A 465 -21.49 0.08 33.99
C ASP A 465 -21.45 0.40 32.48
N GLN A 466 -21.92 1.58 32.07
CA GLN A 466 -21.86 2.04 30.68
C GLN A 466 -20.45 2.53 30.30
N LEU A 467 -20.01 2.23 29.07
CA LEU A 467 -18.78 2.78 28.50
C LEU A 467 -18.93 4.26 28.17
N VAL A 468 -17.94 5.04 28.58
CA VAL A 468 -17.91 6.50 28.41
C VAL A 468 -16.55 6.99 27.97
N SER A 469 -16.55 8.09 27.22
CA SER A 469 -15.35 8.83 26.84
C SER A 469 -15.12 9.99 27.79
N ILE A 470 -13.88 10.17 28.24
CA ILE A 470 -13.47 11.28 29.10
C ILE A 470 -12.78 12.32 28.24
N THR A 471 -13.27 13.55 28.25
CA THR A 471 -12.78 14.66 27.42
C THR A 471 -12.24 15.79 28.30
N GLN A 472 -11.42 16.67 27.71
CA GLN A 472 -11.01 17.90 28.37
C GLN A 472 -12.12 18.95 28.26
N TYR A 473 -12.49 19.55 29.39
CA TYR A 473 -13.37 20.71 29.42
C TYR A 473 -12.68 21.92 28.79
N GLN A 474 -13.36 22.53 27.81
CA GLN A 474 -12.94 23.78 27.20
C GLN A 474 -13.96 24.88 27.53
N PRO A 475 -13.53 26.02 28.08
CA PRO A 475 -14.45 27.13 28.29
C PRO A 475 -15.01 27.62 26.93
N PRO A 476 -16.29 28.05 26.90
CA PRO A 476 -16.89 28.61 25.70
C PRO A 476 -16.15 29.88 25.25
N LEU A 477 -16.11 30.14 23.94
CA LEU A 477 -15.55 31.39 23.42
C LEU A 477 -16.45 32.57 23.80
N PRO A 478 -15.90 33.80 23.93
CA PRO A 478 -16.68 34.98 24.29
C PRO A 478 -17.80 35.34 23.29
N ASP A 479 -17.79 34.77 22.08
CA ASP A 479 -18.71 35.09 20.97
C ASP A 479 -19.76 33.99 20.69
N SER A 480 -19.72 32.85 21.39
CA SER A 480 -20.72 31.77 21.25
C SER A 480 -20.97 31.07 22.60
N SER A 481 -22.23 31.00 23.00
CA SER A 481 -22.68 30.32 24.24
C SER A 481 -22.69 28.79 24.14
N THR A 482 -22.27 28.22 23.01
CA THR A 482 -22.26 26.77 22.79
C THR A 482 -21.16 26.09 23.62
N PRO A 483 -21.49 25.10 24.46
CA PRO A 483 -20.49 24.32 25.17
C PRO A 483 -19.62 23.53 24.17
N ARG A 484 -18.29 23.62 24.33
CA ARG A 484 -17.30 22.90 23.51
C ARG A 484 -16.76 21.69 24.25
N VAL A 485 -16.61 20.58 23.53
CA VAL A 485 -16.06 19.33 24.05
C VAL A 485 -14.68 19.11 23.42
N GLY A 486 -13.67 18.95 24.28
CA GLY A 486 -12.34 18.57 23.84
C GLY A 486 -12.29 17.15 23.29
N PRO A 487 -11.19 16.75 22.66
CA PRO A 487 -11.04 15.39 22.13
C PRO A 487 -11.13 14.36 23.26
N PRO A 488 -11.60 13.12 22.96
CA PRO A 488 -11.56 12.00 23.90
C PRO A 488 -10.12 11.70 24.33
N LEU A 489 -9.83 11.77 25.63
CA LEU A 489 -8.50 11.53 26.20
C LEU A 489 -8.42 10.19 26.93
N ALA A 490 -9.54 9.65 27.39
CA ALA A 490 -9.58 8.36 28.04
C ALA A 490 -10.93 7.68 27.82
N VAL A 491 -10.94 6.36 28.02
CA VAL A 491 -12.11 5.49 27.96
C VAL A 491 -12.24 4.81 29.30
N GLY A 492 -13.46 4.77 29.82
CA GLY A 492 -13.73 4.15 31.09
C GLY A 492 -15.16 3.67 31.23
N ARG A 493 -15.42 3.00 32.34
CA ARG A 493 -16.73 2.45 32.70
C ARG A 493 -17.32 3.27 33.84
N MET A 494 -18.57 3.69 33.68
CA MET A 494 -19.29 4.43 34.73
C MET A 494 -19.43 3.56 35.98
N ALA A 495 -18.99 4.07 37.13
CA ALA A 495 -19.22 3.41 38.42
C ALA A 495 -20.55 3.83 39.08
N VAL A 496 -21.13 4.94 38.59
CA VAL A 496 -22.22 5.69 39.25
C VAL A 496 -23.24 6.14 38.19
N THR A 497 -24.51 6.26 38.54
CA THR A 497 -25.57 6.74 37.63
C THR A 497 -25.63 8.27 37.53
N SER A 498 -26.18 8.81 36.44
CA SER A 498 -26.28 10.28 36.24
C SER A 498 -27.01 11.01 37.37
N GLY A 499 -27.96 10.36 38.05
CA GLY A 499 -28.68 10.91 39.21
C GLY A 499 -27.76 11.14 40.42
N GLN A 500 -26.80 10.26 40.67
CA GLN A 500 -25.83 10.38 41.76
C GLN A 500 -24.68 11.36 41.42
N LEU A 501 -24.42 11.62 40.14
CA LEU A 501 -23.55 12.73 39.72
C LEU A 501 -24.19 14.11 39.98
N LYS A 502 -25.52 14.21 39.80
CA LYS A 502 -26.30 15.46 39.93
C LYS A 502 -26.81 15.74 41.34
N ALA A 503 -27.05 14.71 42.16
CA ALA A 503 -27.57 14.85 43.52
C ALA A 503 -26.56 15.59 44.41
N GLY A 504 -26.74 16.90 44.53
CA GLY A 504 -25.93 17.79 45.34
C GLY A 504 -26.18 17.60 46.84
N GLY A 505 -25.25 16.92 47.51
CA GLY A 505 -25.03 17.00 48.96
C GLY A 505 -23.53 17.06 49.26
N GLU A 506 -23.15 17.35 50.50
CA GLU A 506 -21.76 17.51 51.00
C GLU A 506 -20.84 16.27 50.81
N GLU A 507 -21.36 15.20 50.21
CA GLU A 507 -20.66 13.94 49.91
C GLU A 507 -20.44 13.71 48.40
N ARG A 508 -19.84 14.68 47.68
CA ARG A 508 -19.22 14.41 46.36
C ARG A 508 -17.95 13.58 46.52
N LYS A 509 -18.05 12.39 47.13
CA LYS A 509 -16.92 11.50 47.40
C LYS A 509 -17.19 10.17 46.72
N GLY A 510 -16.23 9.71 45.92
CA GLY A 510 -16.35 8.44 45.21
C GLY A 510 -15.80 8.52 43.79
N LYS A 511 -15.66 7.34 43.18
CA LYS A 511 -15.23 7.16 41.80
C LYS A 511 -16.45 7.37 40.90
N ALA A 512 -16.36 8.23 39.91
CA ALA A 512 -17.37 8.41 38.87
C ALA A 512 -17.15 7.44 37.70
N VAL A 513 -15.90 7.29 37.26
CA VAL A 513 -15.52 6.44 36.13
C VAL A 513 -14.29 5.63 36.50
N ILE A 514 -14.35 4.32 36.28
CA ILE A 514 -13.20 3.41 36.32
C ILE A 514 -12.50 3.51 34.98
N VAL A 515 -11.25 3.95 34.98
CA VAL A 515 -10.52 4.20 33.74
C VAL A 515 -9.95 2.90 33.19
N LEU A 516 -10.22 2.60 31.91
CA LEU A 516 -9.77 1.38 31.24
C LEU A 516 -8.59 1.64 30.30
N HIS A 517 -8.61 2.75 29.57
CA HIS A 517 -7.58 3.12 28.60
C HIS A 517 -7.42 4.64 28.54
N THR A 518 -6.19 5.13 28.41
CA THR A 518 -5.89 6.57 28.41
C THR A 518 -4.90 6.97 27.32
N TRP A 519 -4.95 8.22 26.93
CA TRP A 519 -3.94 8.84 26.08
C TRP A 519 -2.57 8.80 26.77
N LYS A 520 -1.55 8.29 26.06
CA LYS A 520 -0.19 8.02 26.54
C LYS A 520 -0.04 6.84 27.52
N ASP A 521 -0.97 5.90 27.54
CA ASP A 521 -0.72 4.60 28.18
C ASP A 521 0.05 3.63 27.26
N CYS A 522 0.41 2.45 27.78
CA CYS A 522 1.15 1.44 27.02
C CYS A 522 0.42 0.96 25.76
N LEU A 523 -0.92 0.94 25.77
CA LEU A 523 -1.72 0.55 24.61
C LEU A 523 -1.70 1.67 23.55
N TRP A 524 -1.76 2.93 23.98
CA TRP A 524 -1.58 4.09 23.10
C TRP A 524 -0.18 4.12 22.48
N GLU A 525 0.85 3.85 23.28
CA GLU A 525 2.24 3.75 22.85
C GLU A 525 2.48 2.61 21.86
N MET A 526 1.57 1.64 21.74
CA MET A 526 1.69 0.59 20.73
C MET A 526 1.37 1.08 19.30
N GLY A 527 0.59 2.16 19.16
CA GLY A 527 0.21 2.69 17.85
C GLY A 527 1.39 3.16 17.01
N SER A 528 1.21 3.27 15.69
CA SER A 528 2.28 3.69 14.78
C SER A 528 2.81 5.09 15.12
N ILE A 529 4.08 5.36 14.80
CA ILE A 529 4.70 6.69 15.01
C ILE A 529 3.90 7.79 14.29
N ALA A 530 3.29 7.48 13.15
CA ALA A 530 2.40 8.38 12.41
C ALA A 530 1.12 8.71 13.20
N ALA A 531 0.48 7.70 13.82
CA ALA A 531 -0.69 7.90 14.66
C ALA A 531 -0.35 8.64 15.98
N ARG A 532 0.85 8.42 16.55
CA ARG A 532 1.34 9.16 17.73
C ARG A 532 1.68 10.63 17.44
N LYS A 533 2.14 10.93 16.21
CA LYS A 533 2.44 12.28 15.72
C LYS A 533 1.22 13.00 15.12
N GLY A 534 0.10 12.32 14.97
CA GLY A 534 -1.16 12.94 14.56
C GLY A 534 -1.53 14.05 15.54
N GLU A 535 -1.80 15.24 15.01
CA GLU A 535 -2.24 16.38 15.81
C GLU A 535 -3.51 16.02 16.60
N VAL A 536 -3.52 16.39 17.89
CA VAL A 536 -4.68 16.21 18.77
C VAL A 536 -5.89 16.87 18.09
N PRO A 537 -6.99 16.14 17.81
CA PRO A 537 -8.12 16.69 17.07
C PRO A 537 -8.68 17.97 17.70
N GLU A 538 -9.09 18.93 16.85
CA GLU A 538 -9.63 20.19 17.33
C GLU A 538 -10.93 20.02 18.14
N PRO A 539 -11.13 20.83 19.19
CA PRO A 539 -12.34 20.82 20.02
C PRO A 539 -13.62 21.08 19.22
N ARG A 540 -14.67 20.26 19.43
CA ARG A 540 -15.95 20.36 18.68
C ARG A 540 -17.05 21.04 19.51
N GLU A 541 -17.97 21.71 18.82
CA GLU A 541 -19.17 22.33 19.43
C GLU A 541 -20.29 21.30 19.62
N ILE A 542 -20.97 21.31 20.76
CA ILE A 542 -22.17 20.48 21.00
C ILE A 542 -23.37 21.14 20.31
N GLN A 543 -23.97 20.47 19.32
CA GLN A 543 -25.31 20.81 18.86
C GLN A 543 -26.32 20.30 19.90
N ALA A 544 -27.03 21.22 20.56
CA ALA A 544 -28.09 20.86 21.49
C ALA A 544 -29.25 20.22 20.72
N ALA A 545 -29.54 18.95 20.99
CA ALA A 545 -30.78 18.32 20.58
C ALA A 545 -31.93 19.02 21.30
N ASN A 546 -32.87 19.59 20.55
CA ASN A 546 -34.09 20.18 21.08
C ASN A 546 -34.90 19.11 21.84
N GLU A 547 -35.14 19.39 23.12
CA GLU A 547 -36.11 18.68 23.95
C GLU A 547 -37.51 19.23 23.63
N GLY A 548 -38.42 18.37 23.17
CA GLY A 548 -39.85 18.69 23.08
C GLY A 548 -40.60 17.91 22.02
N GLU A 549 -41.02 16.68 22.34
CA GLU A 549 -42.37 16.13 22.12
C GLU A 549 -42.40 14.66 22.56
N GLU A 550 -43.04 14.41 23.70
CA GLU A 550 -43.59 13.09 24.03
C GLU A 550 -44.89 12.92 23.24
N GLU A 551 -45.02 11.91 22.40
CA GLU A 551 -46.33 11.27 22.18
C GLU A 551 -46.20 9.75 21.99
N LYS A 552 -47.26 9.09 22.49
CA LYS A 552 -47.43 7.66 22.71
C LYS A 552 -47.63 6.88 21.42
N VAL A 553 -47.32 5.58 21.55
CA VAL A 553 -47.74 4.44 20.73
C VAL A 553 -49.26 4.46 20.45
N GLU A 554 -49.64 4.30 19.17
CA GLU A 554 -50.74 3.42 18.72
C GLU A 554 -50.42 2.79 17.35
N GLU A 555 -50.87 1.55 17.18
CA GLU A 555 -50.74 0.69 16.00
C GLU A 555 -51.74 1.04 14.88
N VAL A 556 -51.55 0.39 13.72
CA VAL A 556 -52.52 -0.01 12.66
C VAL A 556 -52.30 0.61 11.25
N ASP A 557 -51.78 -0.26 10.38
CA ASP A 557 -52.27 -0.65 9.02
C ASP A 557 -52.64 0.40 7.95
N GLY A 558 -52.15 0.15 6.72
CA GLY A 558 -52.92 0.32 5.47
C GLY A 558 -52.54 1.44 4.49
N SER A 559 -52.18 1.01 3.26
CA SER A 559 -52.37 1.64 1.91
C SER A 559 -51.65 2.95 1.57
N GLU A 560 -50.75 2.95 0.57
CA GLU A 560 -51.00 3.28 -0.86
C GLU A 560 -51.46 4.74 -1.07
N ASP A 561 -50.61 5.62 -1.62
CA ASP A 561 -50.60 5.91 -3.06
C ASP A 561 -49.64 7.05 -3.43
N GLU A 562 -49.22 6.96 -4.69
CA GLU A 562 -48.39 7.85 -5.49
C GLU A 562 -49.03 9.25 -5.68
N GLU A 563 -48.22 10.28 -5.93
CA GLU A 563 -48.31 11.00 -7.21
C GLU A 563 -47.13 11.95 -7.44
N ASP A 564 -46.73 11.93 -8.71
CA ASP A 564 -45.70 12.66 -9.42
C ASP A 564 -45.88 14.19 -9.46
N GLY A 565 -44.83 14.89 -9.89
CA GLY A 565 -44.92 16.29 -10.29
C GLY A 565 -43.60 16.89 -10.76
N GLU A 566 -43.33 16.73 -12.05
CA GLU A 566 -42.18 17.18 -12.85
C GLU A 566 -41.97 18.71 -12.96
N GLY A 567 -40.74 19.06 -13.35
CA GLY A 567 -40.39 20.21 -14.21
C GLY A 567 -39.79 21.44 -13.50
N ASP A 568 -38.81 22.16 -14.04
CA ASP A 568 -37.99 21.98 -15.23
C ASP A 568 -36.80 22.97 -15.21
N GLU A 569 -35.73 22.53 -15.89
CA GLU A 569 -34.58 23.15 -16.56
C GLU A 569 -33.94 24.54 -16.29
N ALA A 570 -32.64 24.50 -16.67
CA ALA A 570 -31.69 25.53 -17.13
C ALA A 570 -30.56 25.86 -16.12
N GLY A 571 -29.28 25.56 -16.34
CA GLY A 571 -28.54 25.09 -17.51
C GLY A 571 -27.22 25.84 -17.64
N GLN A 572 -26.08 25.15 -17.55
CA GLN A 572 -24.94 25.28 -18.48
C GLN A 572 -23.80 24.29 -18.16
N ASP A 573 -23.59 23.39 -19.14
CA ASP A 573 -22.40 22.62 -19.50
C ASP A 573 -21.09 23.44 -19.40
N GLY A 574 -19.89 22.86 -19.29
CA GLY A 574 -19.41 21.51 -19.59
C GLY A 574 -17.98 21.63 -20.17
N GLY A 575 -17.14 20.59 -20.04
CA GLY A 575 -15.85 20.56 -20.75
C GLY A 575 -14.80 19.58 -20.21
N ALA A 576 -14.84 18.36 -20.74
CA ALA A 576 -14.00 17.20 -20.43
C ALA A 576 -12.60 17.21 -21.08
N ILE A 577 -11.83 16.16 -20.76
CA ILE A 577 -10.39 15.97 -20.96
C ILE A 577 -10.10 14.71 -21.84
N GLN A 578 -9.05 14.79 -22.69
CA GLN A 578 -8.15 13.74 -23.29
C GLN A 578 -8.65 12.87 -24.49
N PRO A 579 -7.79 12.15 -25.29
CA PRO A 579 -6.30 12.03 -25.43
C PRO A 579 -5.76 11.90 -26.92
N GLU A 580 -4.52 11.37 -27.11
CA GLU A 580 -3.77 10.92 -28.35
C GLU A 580 -2.82 11.95 -29.05
N GLU A 581 -1.63 11.67 -29.64
CA GLU A 581 -0.66 10.55 -29.69
C GLU A 581 0.67 11.07 -30.36
N GLN A 582 1.82 10.49 -29.94
CA GLN A 582 3.21 10.38 -30.46
C GLN A 582 3.96 11.41 -31.38
N ALA A 583 5.28 11.46 -31.10
CA ALA A 583 6.42 12.26 -31.61
C ALA A 583 6.84 12.05 -33.08
N VAL A 584 7.50 13.07 -33.71
CA VAL A 584 8.91 13.10 -34.20
C VAL A 584 9.35 14.56 -34.57
N GLY A 585 10.57 15.00 -34.20
CA GLY A 585 11.48 15.75 -35.09
C GLY A 585 11.55 17.31 -35.07
N ASP A 586 12.51 17.84 -34.30
CA ASP A 586 13.44 18.97 -34.54
C ASP A 586 12.99 20.23 -35.33
N THR A 587 12.93 21.41 -34.67
CA THR A 587 13.56 22.72 -35.04
C THR A 587 12.92 23.93 -34.32
N ALA A 588 13.80 24.76 -33.72
CA ALA A 588 13.72 26.20 -33.40
C ALA A 588 12.36 26.94 -33.16
N PRO A 589 12.18 27.63 -32.02
CA PRO A 589 11.25 28.75 -31.86
C PRO A 589 11.98 30.09 -32.12
N PRO A 590 11.29 31.19 -32.53
CA PRO A 590 10.55 31.97 -31.53
C PRO A 590 9.30 32.73 -32.02
N THR A 591 8.48 33.11 -31.05
CA THR A 591 7.94 34.47 -30.81
C THR A 591 6.44 34.46 -30.47
N GLU A 592 6.14 34.72 -29.21
CA GLU A 592 4.83 35.19 -28.71
C GLU A 592 4.54 36.63 -29.15
N PRO A 593 3.26 37.02 -29.31
CA PRO A 593 2.85 38.42 -29.28
C PRO A 593 2.26 38.79 -27.91
N ALA A 594 2.65 39.95 -27.38
CA ALA A 594 1.83 40.74 -26.46
C ALA A 594 2.19 42.23 -26.58
N PRO A 595 1.22 43.12 -26.86
CA PRO A 595 1.26 44.55 -26.50
C PRO A 595 0.34 44.73 -25.25
N GLU A 596 0.28 45.78 -24.43
CA GLU A 596 0.53 47.23 -24.46
C GLU A 596 0.89 47.64 -23.00
N THR A 597 1.64 48.70 -22.69
CA THR A 597 1.10 50.06 -22.48
C THR A 597 2.25 51.06 -22.25
N SER A 598 2.02 52.27 -22.73
CA SER A 598 2.85 53.49 -22.81
C SER A 598 3.45 54.04 -21.50
N GLU A 599 4.70 54.54 -21.57
CA GLU A 599 5.09 55.90 -21.14
C GLU A 599 6.49 56.26 -21.73
N ALA A 600 6.63 57.45 -22.34
CA ALA A 600 7.87 58.03 -22.90
C ALA A 600 8.59 58.88 -21.82
N PRO A 601 9.93 59.20 -21.84
CA PRO A 601 10.69 59.67 -23.03
C PRO A 601 12.24 59.41 -23.09
N LEU A 602 12.86 59.82 -24.23
CA LEU A 602 14.30 60.15 -24.50
C LEU A 602 15.25 59.06 -25.09
N PRO A 603 16.30 59.48 -25.87
CA PRO A 603 16.70 58.83 -27.12
C PRO A 603 17.75 57.71 -26.94
N LYS A 604 17.57 56.59 -27.66
CA LYS A 604 18.48 55.44 -27.66
C LYS A 604 19.67 55.69 -28.61
N SER A 605 20.88 55.76 -28.07
CA SER A 605 22.14 55.81 -28.82
C SER A 605 22.53 54.41 -29.31
N ASN A 606 22.58 54.23 -30.63
CA ASN A 606 23.00 52.97 -31.25
C ASN A 606 24.53 52.80 -31.13
N LEU A 607 25.00 51.65 -30.62
CA LEU A 607 26.39 51.19 -30.76
C LEU A 607 26.76 51.13 -32.25
N THR A 608 27.92 51.64 -32.64
CA THR A 608 28.38 51.56 -34.03
C THR A 608 28.97 50.18 -34.32
N ALA A 609 28.92 49.74 -35.59
CA ALA A 609 29.52 48.47 -36.00
C ALA A 609 31.05 48.43 -35.76
N GLU A 610 31.69 49.61 -35.70
CA GLU A 610 33.12 49.77 -35.41
C GLU A 610 33.44 49.49 -33.94
N ASP A 611 32.59 49.97 -33.02
CA ASP A 611 32.73 49.72 -31.59
C ASP A 611 32.61 48.23 -31.25
N VAL A 612 31.64 47.55 -31.88
CA VAL A 612 31.46 46.08 -31.74
C VAL A 612 32.69 45.34 -32.25
N SER A 613 33.28 45.79 -33.36
CA SER A 613 34.48 45.19 -33.95
C SER A 613 35.71 45.38 -33.06
N HIS A 614 35.83 46.54 -32.41
CA HIS A 614 36.90 46.83 -31.45
C HIS A 614 36.75 45.99 -30.17
N CYS A 615 35.52 45.79 -29.67
CA CYS A 615 35.24 44.89 -28.54
C CYS A 615 35.59 43.43 -28.85
N LEU A 616 35.26 42.93 -30.04
CA LEU A 616 35.62 41.57 -30.48
C LEU A 616 37.14 41.39 -30.65
N ARG A 617 37.82 42.42 -31.17
CA ARG A 617 39.28 42.44 -31.26
C ARG A 617 39.93 42.39 -29.87
N ASN A 618 39.43 43.17 -28.93
CA ASN A 618 39.90 43.16 -27.55
C ASN A 618 39.65 41.80 -26.85
N ALA A 619 38.50 41.16 -27.09
CA ALA A 619 38.22 39.83 -26.60
C ALA A 619 39.23 38.78 -27.13
N LEU A 620 39.60 38.87 -28.41
CA LEU A 620 40.63 38.02 -29.01
C LEU A 620 42.01 38.27 -28.39
N LEU A 621 42.40 39.53 -28.19
CA LEU A 621 43.68 39.89 -27.54
C LEU A 621 43.74 39.38 -26.09
N GLN A 622 42.62 39.47 -25.36
CA GLN A 622 42.50 38.95 -24.01
C GLN A 622 42.59 37.42 -23.96
N ALA A 623 41.96 36.72 -24.92
CA ALA A 623 42.10 35.28 -25.07
C ALA A 623 43.54 34.87 -25.39
N LEU A 624 44.23 35.64 -26.25
CA LEU A 624 45.65 35.44 -26.59
C LEU A 624 46.58 35.64 -25.39
N ALA A 625 46.28 36.60 -24.51
CA ALA A 625 47.08 36.88 -23.32
C ALA A 625 46.87 35.85 -22.19
N THR A 626 45.72 35.20 -22.13
CA THR A 626 45.31 34.34 -21.00
C THR A 626 45.22 32.86 -21.37
N THR A 627 44.12 32.45 -22.00
CA THR A 627 43.79 31.04 -22.28
C THR A 627 44.70 30.43 -23.34
N LEU A 628 44.98 31.17 -24.43
CA LEU A 628 45.74 30.69 -25.58
C LEU A 628 47.27 30.72 -25.36
N LYS A 629 47.77 31.51 -24.41
CA LYS A 629 49.18 31.48 -23.97
C LYS A 629 49.49 30.21 -23.16
N SER A 630 48.50 29.68 -22.44
CA SER A 630 48.64 28.50 -21.57
C SER A 630 48.43 27.17 -22.31
N LEU A 631 47.98 27.19 -23.57
CA LEU A 631 47.69 26.00 -24.37
C LEU A 631 48.98 25.42 -25.00
N PRO A 632 49.20 24.09 -24.94
CA PRO A 632 50.37 23.46 -25.55
C PRO A 632 50.30 23.49 -27.09
N PRO A 633 51.43 23.53 -27.81
CA PRO A 633 51.47 23.57 -29.28
C PRO A 633 50.89 22.31 -29.95
N SER A 634 50.71 21.22 -29.20
CA SER A 634 50.02 19.99 -29.65
C SER A 634 48.51 20.14 -29.82
N SER A 635 47.92 21.23 -29.32
CA SER A 635 46.48 21.51 -29.45
C SER A 635 46.10 22.05 -30.83
N PHE A 636 47.07 22.38 -31.70
CA PHE A 636 46.82 22.86 -33.06
C PHE A 636 46.98 21.72 -34.07
N PRO A 637 46.09 21.60 -35.08
CA PRO A 637 45.13 22.61 -35.54
C PRO A 637 43.75 22.58 -34.83
N ILE A 638 43.20 23.77 -34.53
CA ILE A 638 41.85 23.94 -33.94
C ILE A 638 40.87 24.49 -35.00
N PRO A 639 39.65 23.93 -35.14
CA PRO A 639 38.61 24.49 -36.02
C PRO A 639 38.17 25.91 -35.60
N ALA A 640 37.86 26.77 -36.57
CA ALA A 640 37.46 28.15 -36.31
C ALA A 640 36.21 28.29 -35.43
N SER A 641 35.26 27.36 -35.52
CA SER A 641 34.03 27.35 -34.70
C SER A 641 34.33 27.11 -33.23
N THR A 642 35.12 26.08 -32.92
CA THR A 642 35.54 25.74 -31.55
C THR A 642 36.40 26.84 -30.94
N PHE A 643 37.31 27.41 -31.72
CA PHE A 643 38.13 28.53 -31.27
C PHE A 643 37.27 29.76 -30.91
N TRP A 644 36.25 30.03 -31.73
CA TRP A 644 35.32 31.13 -31.51
C TRP A 644 34.50 30.95 -30.23
N THR A 645 33.86 29.79 -30.05
CA THR A 645 32.96 29.52 -28.93
C THR A 645 33.69 29.36 -27.60
N THR A 646 34.86 28.72 -27.60
CA THR A 646 35.55 28.32 -26.37
C THR A 646 36.54 29.38 -25.89
N HIS A 647 37.12 30.18 -26.78
CA HIS A 647 38.18 31.13 -26.40
C HIS A 647 37.83 32.59 -26.63
N VAL A 648 37.11 32.94 -27.70
CA VAL A 648 36.83 34.35 -28.03
C VAL A 648 35.57 34.87 -27.33
N LEU A 649 34.46 34.12 -27.34
CA LEU A 649 33.21 34.54 -26.69
C LEU A 649 33.31 34.70 -25.17
N PRO A 650 33.99 33.80 -24.41
CA PRO A 650 34.11 33.94 -22.96
C PRO A 650 35.05 35.07 -22.54
N ALA A 651 36.00 35.46 -23.41
CA ALA A 651 36.98 36.52 -23.19
C ALA A 651 36.44 37.94 -23.49
N ARG A 652 35.15 38.06 -23.86
CA ARG A 652 34.49 39.36 -24.07
C ARG A 652 34.43 40.16 -22.77
N PRO A 653 34.57 41.50 -22.83
CA PRO A 653 34.45 42.34 -21.65
C PRO A 653 33.03 42.25 -21.09
N ALA A 654 32.92 41.93 -19.80
CA ALA A 654 31.64 41.85 -19.07
C ALA A 654 30.97 43.23 -18.90
N GLN A 655 31.70 44.30 -19.21
CA GLN A 655 31.24 45.68 -19.15
C GLN A 655 31.56 46.29 -20.51
N ALA A 656 30.59 46.24 -21.42
CA ALA A 656 30.74 46.88 -22.73
C ALA A 656 30.84 48.39 -22.51
N LEU A 657 31.91 49.00 -23.01
CA LEU A 657 32.25 50.39 -22.82
C LEU A 657 31.37 51.27 -23.74
N GLY A 658 30.13 51.49 -23.34
CA GLY A 658 29.35 52.64 -23.78
C GLY A 658 29.54 53.77 -22.77
N THR A 659 29.79 54.99 -23.24
CA THR A 659 29.76 56.21 -22.41
C THR A 659 28.31 56.54 -22.04
N HIS A 660 27.64 55.64 -21.31
CA HIS A 660 26.35 55.72 -20.60
C HIS A 660 25.69 54.32 -20.58
N GLY A 661 25.95 53.51 -19.55
CA GLY A 661 25.09 52.37 -19.16
C GLY A 661 25.35 51.00 -19.80
N LEU A 662 25.03 49.95 -19.04
CA LEU A 662 25.20 48.52 -19.39
C LEU A 662 24.48 48.16 -20.70
N ALA A 663 25.22 47.67 -21.69
CA ALA A 663 24.65 46.93 -22.82
C ALA A 663 24.76 45.42 -22.56
N ASP A 664 23.67 44.68 -22.79
CA ASP A 664 23.62 43.23 -22.67
C ASP A 664 24.72 42.56 -23.51
N ALA A 665 25.42 41.58 -22.94
CA ALA A 665 26.50 40.83 -23.59
C ALA A 665 26.09 40.11 -24.89
N SER A 666 24.77 40.03 -25.17
CA SER A 666 24.19 39.52 -26.40
C SER A 666 24.30 40.50 -27.59
N ALA A 667 24.49 41.80 -27.33
CA ALA A 667 24.65 42.81 -28.37
C ALA A 667 26.03 42.78 -29.07
N ILE A 668 27.03 42.10 -28.48
CA ILE A 668 28.37 41.97 -29.07
C ILE A 668 28.48 40.63 -29.79
N ASP A 669 27.88 40.54 -30.99
CA ASP A 669 27.98 39.40 -31.91
C ASP A 669 28.65 39.81 -33.23
N VAL A 670 29.29 38.85 -33.91
CA VAL A 670 30.01 39.07 -35.17
C VAL A 670 29.09 39.57 -36.28
N LYS A 671 27.80 39.25 -36.21
CA LYS A 671 26.79 39.75 -37.14
C LYS A 671 26.62 41.27 -37.09
N GLN A 672 26.87 41.88 -35.93
CA GLN A 672 26.79 43.33 -35.74
C GLN A 672 28.15 44.04 -35.93
N SER A 673 29.21 43.28 -36.19
CA SER A 673 30.54 43.81 -36.50
C SER A 673 30.67 44.23 -37.98
N THR A 674 31.68 45.04 -38.31
CA THR A 674 32.01 45.44 -39.69
C THR A 674 32.36 44.24 -40.58
N TYR A 675 32.77 43.11 -39.99
CA TYR A 675 33.19 41.91 -40.69
C TYR A 675 32.03 40.97 -41.06
N LYS A 676 30.86 41.11 -40.42
CA LYS A 676 29.59 40.35 -40.64
C LYS A 676 29.68 38.81 -40.53
N SER A 677 30.88 38.22 -40.46
CA SER A 677 31.14 36.77 -40.38
C SER A 677 32.46 36.47 -39.66
N VAL A 678 32.48 35.39 -38.87
CA VAL A 678 33.66 34.89 -38.14
C VAL A 678 34.83 34.62 -39.08
N LYS A 679 34.55 34.10 -40.28
CA LYS A 679 35.57 33.79 -41.29
C LYS A 679 36.29 35.04 -41.80
N VAL A 680 35.58 36.16 -41.94
CA VAL A 680 36.15 37.43 -42.41
C VAL A 680 36.96 38.09 -41.29
N PHE A 681 36.45 38.05 -40.06
CA PHE A 681 37.15 38.55 -38.87
C PHE A 681 38.48 37.83 -38.62
N LEU A 682 38.48 36.49 -38.63
CA LEU A 682 39.71 35.71 -38.43
C LEU A 682 40.74 35.96 -39.55
N LYS A 683 40.31 36.14 -40.80
CA LYS A 683 41.21 36.53 -41.91
C LYS A 683 41.84 37.90 -41.70
N ALA A 684 41.10 38.87 -41.16
CA ALA A 684 41.63 40.19 -40.81
C ALA A 684 42.70 40.06 -39.72
N CYS A 685 42.41 39.32 -38.64
CA CYS A 685 43.36 39.07 -37.55
C CYS A 685 44.60 38.25 -38.00
N ALA A 686 44.45 37.40 -39.01
CA ALA A 686 45.58 36.69 -39.62
C ALA A 686 46.50 37.60 -40.44
N LYS A 687 45.92 38.58 -41.17
CA LYS A 687 46.70 39.61 -41.87
C LYS A 687 47.46 40.53 -40.93
N GLU A 688 46.90 40.78 -39.74
CA GLU A 688 47.55 41.53 -38.66
C GLU A 688 48.63 40.72 -37.92
N GLY A 689 48.81 39.44 -38.24
CA GLY A 689 49.85 38.59 -37.65
C GLY A 689 49.52 38.04 -36.26
N LEU A 690 48.26 38.10 -35.82
CA LEU A 690 47.85 37.59 -34.49
C LEU A 690 47.64 36.07 -34.49
N ILE A 691 47.20 35.50 -35.61
CA ILE A 691 46.90 34.06 -35.78
C ILE A 691 47.34 33.55 -37.16
N LYS A 692 47.64 32.25 -37.27
CA LYS A 692 48.00 31.58 -38.54
C LYS A 692 46.88 30.65 -38.98
N LEU A 693 46.31 30.91 -40.16
CA LEU A 693 45.20 30.13 -40.71
C LEU A 693 45.66 29.17 -41.82
N LYS A 694 45.00 28.01 -41.91
CA LYS A 694 45.07 27.07 -43.03
C LYS A 694 43.65 26.77 -43.49
N GLU A 695 43.35 27.05 -44.76
CA GLU A 695 42.05 26.71 -45.36
C GLU A 695 42.13 25.34 -46.02
N SER A 696 41.18 24.46 -45.69
CA SER A 696 41.10 23.11 -46.26
C SER A 696 39.64 22.76 -46.54
N LYS A 697 39.31 22.50 -47.81
CA LYS A 697 38.00 22.05 -48.31
C LYS A 697 36.78 22.72 -47.63
N GLY A 698 36.76 24.05 -47.58
CA GLY A 698 35.62 24.84 -47.09
C GLY A 698 35.73 25.32 -45.63
N ASP A 699 36.49 24.60 -44.80
CA ASP A 699 36.64 24.90 -43.37
C ASP A 699 37.97 25.60 -43.04
N VAL A 700 37.93 26.50 -42.05
CA VAL A 700 39.08 27.33 -41.65
C VAL A 700 39.67 26.78 -40.37
N MET A 701 40.93 26.31 -40.43
CA MET A 701 41.65 25.81 -39.26
C MET A 701 42.73 26.79 -38.82
N ILE A 702 42.84 26.99 -37.50
CA ILE A 702 43.89 27.79 -36.88
C ILE A 702 45.05 26.86 -36.55
N THR A 703 46.21 27.15 -37.12
CA THR A 703 47.43 26.32 -37.01
C THR A 703 48.45 26.85 -36.01
N GLY A 704 48.28 28.09 -35.56
CA GLY A 704 49.12 28.68 -34.54
C GLY A 704 48.63 30.07 -34.14
N VAL A 705 48.97 30.47 -32.91
CA VAL A 705 48.65 31.76 -32.31
C VAL A 705 49.96 32.45 -31.90
N PHE A 706 50.03 33.77 -32.01
CA PHE A 706 51.24 34.55 -31.70
C PHE A 706 51.03 35.44 -30.47
N PRO A 707 51.25 34.92 -29.25
CA PRO A 707 50.98 35.65 -28.00
C PRO A 707 51.99 36.78 -27.71
N ASN A 708 53.15 36.80 -28.36
CA ASN A 708 54.22 37.81 -28.15
C ASN A 708 54.09 39.05 -29.07
N HIS A 709 52.94 39.24 -29.73
CA HIS A 709 52.73 40.38 -30.64
C HIS A 709 52.62 41.72 -29.88
N PRO A 710 53.15 42.84 -30.41
CA PRO A 710 53.10 44.16 -29.74
C PRO A 710 51.68 44.61 -29.32
N SER A 711 50.66 44.26 -30.11
CA SER A 711 49.25 44.57 -29.80
C SER A 711 48.68 43.76 -28.63
N VAL A 712 49.25 42.58 -28.32
CA VAL A 712 48.87 41.79 -27.13
C VAL A 712 49.59 42.34 -25.91
N ALA A 713 50.86 42.76 -26.06
CA ALA A 713 51.64 43.39 -24.98
C ALA A 713 51.07 44.75 -24.54
N GLY A 714 50.45 45.51 -25.45
CA GLY A 714 49.79 46.78 -25.14
C GLY A 714 48.34 46.66 -24.63
N HIS A 715 47.77 45.44 -24.59
CA HIS A 715 46.38 45.23 -24.18
C HIS A 715 46.21 45.29 -22.65
N ARG A 716 45.25 46.09 -22.17
CA ARG A 716 44.91 46.16 -20.74
C ARG A 716 43.88 45.06 -20.43
N PRO A 717 44.13 44.17 -19.45
CA PRO A 717 43.19 43.11 -19.12
C PRO A 717 41.84 43.67 -18.67
N HIS A 718 40.74 43.06 -19.11
CA HIS A 718 39.37 43.44 -18.72
C HIS A 718 38.64 42.28 -18.07
N LYS A 719 37.65 42.58 -17.22
CA LYS A 719 36.83 41.55 -16.55
C LYS A 719 36.01 40.81 -17.59
N THR A 720 36.20 39.50 -17.70
CA THR A 720 35.59 38.68 -18.76
C THR A 720 34.28 38.04 -18.30
N VAL A 721 33.35 37.80 -19.24
CA VAL A 721 32.07 37.12 -18.98
C VAL A 721 32.32 35.71 -18.40
N GLY A 722 33.27 34.95 -18.95
CA GLY A 722 33.62 33.62 -18.42
C GLY A 722 34.17 33.62 -16.99
N SER A 723 34.78 34.71 -16.52
CA SER A 723 35.24 34.83 -15.13
C SER A 723 34.11 35.14 -14.15
N VAL A 724 33.01 35.74 -14.63
CA VAL A 724 31.82 36.03 -13.81
C VAL A 724 30.98 34.77 -13.67
N ASP A 725 30.77 34.04 -14.76
CA ASP A 725 30.01 32.79 -14.77
C ASP A 725 30.70 31.70 -13.95
N ALA A 726 32.03 31.52 -14.10
CA ALA A 726 32.78 30.56 -13.29
C ALA A 726 32.79 30.90 -11.79
N LYS A 727 32.71 32.19 -11.42
CA LYS A 727 32.62 32.62 -10.02
C LYS A 727 31.22 32.38 -9.45
N ARG A 728 30.19 32.50 -10.27
CA ARG A 728 28.79 32.21 -9.91
C ARG A 728 28.58 30.71 -9.72
N GLU A 729 29.05 29.87 -10.65
CA GLU A 729 28.96 28.42 -10.56
C GLU A 729 29.65 27.87 -9.30
N LYS A 730 30.85 28.40 -8.98
CA LYS A 730 31.57 28.04 -7.75
C LYS A 730 30.89 28.52 -6.46
N ALA A 731 30.14 29.63 -6.52
CA ALA A 731 29.35 30.10 -5.40
C ALA A 731 28.10 29.24 -5.18
N GLU A 732 27.42 28.84 -6.26
CA GLU A 732 26.26 27.95 -6.22
C GLU A 732 26.64 26.54 -5.74
N GLU A 733 27.81 26.00 -6.13
CA GLU A 733 28.31 24.72 -5.62
C GLU A 733 28.64 24.78 -4.11
N ARG A 734 29.17 25.91 -3.64
CA ARG A 734 29.46 26.13 -2.22
C ARG A 734 28.17 26.27 -1.40
N GLU A 735 27.18 26.99 -1.92
CA GLU A 735 25.87 27.14 -1.27
C GLU A 735 25.13 25.80 -1.19
N ARG A 736 25.22 24.97 -2.22
CA ARG A 736 24.66 23.61 -2.21
C ARG A 736 25.32 22.72 -1.16
N LYS A 737 26.65 22.76 -1.05
CA LYS A 737 27.40 22.05 0.00
C LYS A 737 27.06 22.58 1.41
N GLU A 738 26.95 23.89 1.58
CA GLU A 738 26.57 24.50 2.87
C GLU A 738 25.12 24.15 3.27
N LYS A 739 24.18 24.03 2.32
CA LYS A 739 22.82 23.54 2.56
C LYS A 739 22.79 22.05 2.94
N GLU A 740 23.53 21.21 2.23
CA GLU A 740 23.67 19.78 2.56
C GLU A 740 24.30 19.56 3.96
N ASP A 741 25.26 20.39 4.35
CA ASP A 741 25.88 20.33 5.68
C ASP A 741 24.97 20.90 6.78
N ALA A 742 24.13 21.89 6.47
CA ALA A 742 23.12 22.41 7.39
C ALA A 742 21.99 21.42 7.66
N GLU A 743 21.55 20.67 6.63
CA GLU A 743 20.56 19.60 6.80
C GLU A 743 21.07 18.45 7.67
N LYS A 744 22.35 18.09 7.56
CA LYS A 744 22.97 17.08 8.44
C LYS A 744 23.06 17.51 9.91
N ARG A 745 23.16 18.81 10.18
CA ARG A 745 23.22 19.35 11.56
C ARG A 745 21.85 19.37 12.25
N LYS A 746 20.75 19.44 11.50
CA LYS A 746 19.38 19.43 12.05
C LYS A 746 19.00 18.14 12.78
N GLY A 747 19.80 17.08 12.66
CA GLY A 747 19.63 15.82 13.39
C GLY A 747 20.60 15.63 14.56
N GLU A 748 21.44 16.61 14.90
CA GLU A 748 22.47 16.43 15.93
C GLU A 748 21.85 16.35 17.33
N ILE A 749 22.23 15.30 18.08
CA ILE A 749 21.81 15.11 19.46
C ILE A 749 22.57 16.11 20.32
N GLN A 750 21.86 17.07 20.90
CA GLN A 750 22.44 18.05 21.81
C GLN A 750 22.55 17.45 23.20
N ILE A 751 23.79 17.39 23.69
CA ILE A 751 24.15 16.86 25.00
C ILE A 751 24.71 18.00 25.81
N THR A 752 23.94 18.43 26.81
CA THR A 752 24.34 19.48 27.74
C THR A 752 24.64 18.84 29.09
N GLU A 753 25.90 18.88 29.49
CA GLU A 753 26.30 18.50 30.85
C GLU A 753 25.84 19.57 31.84
N LEU A 754 25.28 19.14 32.96
CA LEU A 754 24.74 19.98 34.02
C LEU A 754 25.29 19.51 35.37
N TRP A 755 25.38 20.39 36.35
CA TRP A 755 25.79 20.02 37.70
C TRP A 755 24.80 20.57 38.71
N LYS A 756 24.58 19.77 39.75
CA LYS A 756 23.76 20.13 40.90
C LYS A 756 24.64 20.29 42.13
N PRO A 757 24.54 21.41 42.89
CA PRO A 757 25.22 21.54 44.17
C PRO A 757 24.78 20.41 45.11
N PHE A 758 25.74 19.75 45.75
CA PHE A 758 25.47 18.61 46.64
C PHE A 758 26.48 18.54 47.79
N GLY A 759 26.00 18.16 48.98
CA GLY A 759 26.83 18.00 50.17
C GLY A 759 27.59 19.28 50.53
N THR A 760 28.92 19.21 50.47
CA THR A 760 29.83 20.28 50.90
C THR A 760 29.79 21.53 50.02
N THR A 761 29.32 21.41 48.77
CA THR A 761 29.23 22.54 47.82
C THR A 761 27.95 23.36 47.99
N VAL A 762 26.95 22.87 48.74
CA VAL A 762 25.67 23.59 48.94
C VAL A 762 25.87 24.92 49.66
N GLY A 763 26.76 24.95 50.66
CA GLY A 763 27.05 26.16 51.44
C GLY A 763 27.54 27.30 50.54
N LEU A 764 28.41 27.01 49.58
CA LEU A 764 28.95 27.98 48.62
C LEU A 764 27.86 28.59 47.72
N PHE A 765 26.92 27.77 47.22
CA PHE A 765 25.86 28.27 46.33
C PHE A 765 24.81 29.07 47.09
N VAL A 766 24.50 28.70 48.33
CA VAL A 766 23.57 29.45 49.19
C VAL A 766 24.18 30.80 49.59
N THR A 767 25.46 30.84 49.95
CA THR A 767 26.14 32.11 50.28
C THR A 767 26.31 33.00 49.04
N ALA A 768 26.45 32.43 47.85
CA ALA A 768 26.46 33.14 46.58
C ALA A 768 25.05 33.57 46.09
N GLY A 769 23.99 33.38 46.90
CA GLY A 769 22.63 33.79 46.55
C GLY A 769 21.94 32.94 45.48
N LYS A 770 22.42 31.72 45.24
CA LYS A 770 21.92 30.79 44.22
C LYS A 770 21.14 29.60 44.80
N SER A 771 20.25 29.03 44.00
CA SER A 771 19.41 27.89 44.39
C SER A 771 20.22 26.59 44.51
N SER A 772 20.00 25.81 45.58
CA SER A 772 20.64 24.51 45.79
C SER A 772 19.97 23.37 45.02
N GLN A 773 18.78 23.59 44.46
CA GLN A 773 18.01 22.56 43.76
C GLN A 773 18.12 22.64 42.23
N GLU A 774 18.61 23.76 41.70
CA GLU A 774 18.72 24.05 40.28
C GLU A 774 19.92 23.34 39.63
N LEU A 775 19.83 23.14 38.31
CA LEU A 775 20.86 22.52 37.49
C LEU A 775 21.64 23.63 36.76
N TYR A 776 22.95 23.68 36.97
CA TYR A 776 23.82 24.71 36.41
C TYR A 776 24.71 24.17 35.29
N THR A 777 25.02 25.02 34.31
CA THR A 777 26.03 24.75 33.27
C THR A 777 27.46 25.04 33.77
N LEU A 778 28.51 24.52 33.11
CA LEU A 778 29.90 24.83 33.50
C LEU A 778 30.21 26.33 33.50
N SER A 779 29.66 27.06 32.53
CA SER A 779 29.83 28.51 32.44
C SER A 779 29.20 29.20 33.64
N GLU A 780 27.96 28.86 33.99
CA GLU A 780 27.28 29.44 35.14
C GLU A 780 27.98 29.15 36.46
N ILE A 781 28.55 27.94 36.61
CA ILE A 781 29.32 27.57 37.80
C ILE A 781 30.63 28.36 37.85
N ARG A 782 31.31 28.52 36.71
CA ARG A 782 32.55 29.31 36.64
C ARG A 782 32.29 30.78 36.95
N ASP A 783 31.21 31.33 36.43
CA ASP A 783 30.79 32.71 36.69
C ASP A 783 30.40 32.89 38.15
N THR A 784 29.69 31.94 38.77
CA THR A 784 29.40 31.98 40.21
C THR A 784 30.64 31.93 41.06
N PHE A 785 31.55 31.04 40.73
CA PHE A 785 32.77 30.85 41.48
C PHE A 785 33.64 32.11 41.41
N ASN A 786 33.77 32.70 40.22
CA ASN A 786 34.52 33.94 40.04
C ASN A 786 33.85 35.15 40.71
N ALA A 787 32.52 35.26 40.63
CA ALA A 787 31.76 36.29 41.31
C ALA A 787 31.92 36.18 42.84
N TYR A 788 31.84 34.97 43.38
CA TYR A 788 32.02 34.70 44.81
C TYR A 788 33.43 35.07 45.30
N VAL A 789 34.46 34.69 44.54
CA VAL A 789 35.86 35.01 44.84
C VAL A 789 36.11 36.52 44.79
N ALA A 790 35.47 37.23 43.86
CA ALA A 790 35.57 38.68 43.75
C ALA A 790 34.83 39.41 44.89
N GLU A 791 33.62 38.98 45.23
CA GLU A 791 32.80 39.56 46.29
C GLU A 791 33.47 39.44 47.67
N LYS A 792 34.04 38.28 47.97
CA LYS A 792 34.76 38.04 49.23
C LYS A 792 36.25 38.42 49.19
N GLN A 793 36.73 38.98 48.08
CA GLN A 793 38.12 39.39 47.88
C GLN A 793 39.15 38.30 48.24
N LEU A 794 38.87 37.05 47.89
CA LEU A 794 39.68 35.89 48.28
C LEU A 794 40.94 35.69 47.41
N VAL A 795 41.24 36.63 46.51
CA VAL A 795 42.42 36.57 45.64
C VAL A 795 43.65 36.93 46.45
N ASN A 796 44.68 36.10 46.38
CA ASN A 796 45.92 36.37 47.09
C ASN A 796 46.59 37.65 46.53
N ALA A 797 46.91 38.58 47.43
CA ALA A 797 47.49 39.88 47.09
C ALA A 797 48.90 39.79 46.49
N GLN A 798 49.66 38.73 46.81
CA GLN A 798 51.02 38.52 46.31
C GLN A 798 51.04 37.77 44.97
N GLU A 799 50.14 36.80 44.78
CA GLU A 799 50.01 36.03 43.54
C GLU A 799 48.55 35.86 43.13
N GLN A 800 48.11 36.62 42.12
CA GLN A 800 46.72 36.64 41.65
C GLN A 800 46.20 35.31 41.07
N GLN A 801 47.08 34.32 40.88
CA GLN A 801 46.72 32.97 40.44
C GLN A 801 46.19 32.09 41.59
N TYR A 802 46.48 32.46 42.83
CA TYR A 802 46.07 31.73 44.03
C TYR A 802 44.89 32.42 44.73
N ILE A 803 44.07 31.59 45.37
CA ILE A 803 42.93 31.98 46.19
C ILE A 803 43.20 31.50 47.61
N ASN A 804 42.96 32.35 48.59
CA ASN A 804 43.03 31.99 50.00
C ASN A 804 41.75 31.24 50.37
N VAL A 805 41.82 29.91 50.34
CA VAL A 805 40.68 29.02 50.60
C VAL A 805 40.43 28.88 52.11
N GLY A 806 41.47 29.09 52.93
CA GLY A 806 41.37 29.04 54.40
C GLY A 806 40.60 30.21 55.03
N ASP A 807 40.49 31.35 54.33
CA ASP A 807 39.85 32.57 54.85
C ASP A 807 38.30 32.49 54.82
N ASP A 808 37.73 31.53 54.09
CA ASP A 808 36.28 31.34 53.95
C ASP A 808 35.86 29.88 54.20
N ASP A 809 35.04 29.65 55.22
CA ASP A 809 34.63 28.29 55.65
C ASP A 809 33.75 27.58 54.60
N ALA A 810 32.96 28.32 53.82
CA ALA A 810 32.11 27.76 52.77
C ALA A 810 32.93 27.31 51.55
N LEU A 811 33.95 28.08 51.13
CA LEU A 811 34.88 27.68 50.09
C LEU A 811 35.81 26.54 50.55
N SER A 812 36.32 26.62 51.79
CA SER A 812 37.12 25.57 52.41
C SER A 812 36.38 24.23 52.43
N SER A 813 35.10 24.26 52.82
CA SER A 813 34.25 23.07 52.82
C SER A 813 33.98 22.55 51.40
N ALA A 814 33.70 23.43 50.43
CA ALA A 814 33.40 23.04 49.05
C ALA A 814 34.60 22.41 48.31
N VAL A 815 35.82 22.82 48.64
CA VAL A 815 37.07 22.34 48.03
C VAL A 815 37.63 21.11 48.75
N HIS A 816 37.17 20.83 49.97
CA HIS A 816 37.67 19.73 50.79
C HIS A 816 37.45 18.37 50.11
N THR A 817 38.52 17.57 50.06
CA THR A 817 38.49 16.19 49.55
C THR A 817 38.73 15.24 50.72
N LYS A 818 37.96 14.14 50.77
CA LYS A 818 38.02 13.17 51.87
C LYS A 818 39.41 12.51 51.93
N GLY A 819 40.25 12.92 52.88
CA GLY A 819 41.60 12.38 53.10
C GLY A 819 42.75 13.39 52.99
N GLU A 820 42.48 14.66 52.65
CA GLU A 820 43.48 15.75 52.65
C GLU A 820 43.23 16.74 53.80
N GLU A 821 44.28 17.38 54.32
CA GLU A 821 44.16 18.51 55.25
C GLU A 821 43.53 19.74 54.56
N LYS A 822 42.93 20.65 55.34
CA LYS A 822 42.33 21.87 54.81
C LYS A 822 43.42 22.73 54.16
N ALA A 823 43.38 22.87 52.83
CA ALA A 823 44.33 23.70 52.11
C ALA A 823 44.10 25.19 52.41
N GLU A 824 45.14 25.90 52.82
CA GLU A 824 45.09 27.34 53.11
C GLU A 824 45.03 28.18 51.82
N PHE A 825 45.79 27.78 50.79
CA PHE A 825 45.83 28.43 49.49
C PHE A 825 45.75 27.41 48.36
N LEU A 826 45.08 27.77 47.27
CA LEU A 826 44.92 26.92 46.10
C LEU A 826 44.88 27.74 44.81
N LYS A 827 45.37 27.17 43.70
CA LYS A 827 45.22 27.82 42.39
C LYS A 827 43.75 27.93 42.02
N ARG A 828 43.38 29.03 41.36
CA ARG A 828 41.98 29.31 40.95
C ARG A 828 41.37 28.15 40.14
N ASP A 829 42.11 27.58 39.19
CA ASP A 829 41.60 26.49 38.36
C ASP A 829 41.50 25.15 39.11
N ASP A 830 42.42 24.87 40.05
CA ASP A 830 42.38 23.66 40.88
C ASP A 830 41.24 23.71 41.90
N ALA A 831 40.96 24.90 42.47
CA ALA A 831 39.82 25.14 43.33
C ALA A 831 38.50 24.92 42.58
N PHE A 832 38.37 25.51 41.39
CA PHE A 832 37.21 25.30 40.53
C PHE A 832 37.01 23.82 40.17
N LYS A 833 38.09 23.11 39.84
CA LYS A 833 38.04 21.68 39.52
C LYS A 833 37.54 20.86 40.70
N ARG A 834 38.04 21.10 41.92
CA ARG A 834 37.58 20.42 43.14
C ARG A 834 36.13 20.71 43.47
N VAL A 835 35.68 21.96 43.30
CA VAL A 835 34.25 22.31 43.45
C VAL A 835 33.41 21.53 42.44
N LYS A 836 33.81 21.48 41.17
CA LYS A 836 33.11 20.70 40.13
C LYS A 836 33.04 19.21 40.47
N ASP A 837 34.14 18.61 40.92
CA ASP A 837 34.23 17.17 41.23
C ASP A 837 33.40 16.79 42.47
N ASN A 838 33.23 17.72 43.41
CA ASN A 838 32.37 17.57 44.59
C ASN A 838 30.88 17.85 44.31
N MET A 839 30.51 18.34 43.13
CA MET A 839 29.12 18.51 42.70
C MET A 839 28.56 17.23 42.09
N GLN A 840 27.23 17.12 42.05
CA GLN A 840 26.57 15.99 41.41
C GLN A 840 26.41 16.24 39.91
N SER A 841 27.00 15.39 39.07
CA SER A 841 26.87 15.46 37.61
C SER A 841 25.48 15.03 37.13
N TRP A 842 24.94 15.77 36.18
CA TRP A 842 23.69 15.53 35.46
C TRP A 842 23.92 15.76 33.97
N HIS A 843 23.04 15.23 33.14
CA HIS A 843 23.07 15.51 31.71
C HIS A 843 21.67 15.64 31.15
N ARG A 844 21.54 16.53 30.17
CA ARG A 844 20.34 16.75 29.38
C ARG A 844 20.63 16.32 27.96
N ILE A 845 19.84 15.39 27.45
CA ILE A 845 19.95 14.87 26.10
C ILE A 845 18.65 15.21 25.38
N GLY A 846 18.76 15.86 24.22
CA GLY A 846 17.62 16.16 23.37
C GLY A 846 18.03 16.20 21.91
N VAL A 847 17.11 15.81 21.04
CA VAL A 847 17.21 16.02 19.59
C VAL A 847 16.63 17.40 19.29
N GLU A 848 17.22 18.14 18.35
CA GLU A 848 16.72 19.48 17.97
C GLU A 848 15.25 19.38 17.50
N GLY A 849 14.32 19.94 18.30
CA GLY A 849 12.87 19.85 18.08
C GLY A 849 12.11 18.80 18.90
N GLY A 850 12.77 18.03 19.77
CA GLY A 850 12.14 17.02 20.65
C GLY A 850 12.19 17.33 22.15
N ASP A 851 11.59 16.45 22.96
CA ASP A 851 11.61 16.53 24.42
C ASP A 851 13.01 16.24 24.99
N PHE A 852 13.44 17.04 25.96
CA PHE A 852 14.74 16.87 26.59
C PHE A 852 14.66 15.95 27.80
N VAL A 853 15.42 14.86 27.79
CA VAL A 853 15.50 13.93 28.91
C VAL A 853 16.65 14.31 29.83
N THR A 854 16.34 14.53 31.11
CA THR A 854 17.32 14.89 32.14
C THR A 854 17.64 13.66 32.97
N LYS A 855 18.89 13.19 32.91
CA LYS A 855 19.36 11.98 33.63
C LYS A 855 20.48 12.35 34.61
N LYS A 856 20.52 11.62 35.73
CA LYS A 856 21.55 11.76 36.76
C LYS A 856 22.80 10.98 36.38
N GLY A 857 23.97 11.56 36.62
CA GLY A 857 25.28 10.97 36.31
C GLY A 857 25.94 11.62 35.09
N SER A 858 27.16 11.19 34.78
CA SER A 858 27.84 11.54 33.54
C SER A 858 27.24 10.78 32.35
N VAL A 859 27.37 11.35 31.16
CA VAL A 859 26.96 10.70 29.91
C VAL A 859 27.88 9.51 29.67
N LYS A 860 27.31 8.30 29.56
CA LYS A 860 28.08 7.11 29.18
C LYS A 860 28.24 7.11 27.65
N PRO A 861 29.46 7.02 27.11
CA PRO A 861 29.66 6.90 25.67
C PRO A 861 29.12 5.56 25.17
N ILE A 862 28.74 5.52 23.88
CA ILE A 862 28.38 4.28 23.19
C ILE A 862 29.64 3.45 23.03
N SER A 863 29.63 2.23 23.56
CA SER A 863 30.75 1.31 23.41
C SER A 863 30.52 0.38 22.21
N VAL A 864 31.45 0.39 21.27
CA VAL A 864 31.49 -0.50 20.11
C VAL A 864 32.67 -1.44 20.30
N VAL A 865 32.39 -2.67 20.74
CA VAL A 865 33.41 -3.67 21.09
C VAL A 865 33.41 -4.82 20.09
N VAL A 866 34.53 -5.06 19.44
CA VAL A 866 34.71 -6.26 18.60
C VAL A 866 35.28 -7.39 19.43
N LYS A 867 34.55 -8.51 19.53
CA LYS A 867 34.93 -9.73 20.27
C LYS A 867 34.86 -10.97 19.39
N LEU A 868 35.62 -12.01 19.75
CA LEU A 868 35.49 -13.35 19.17
C LEU A 868 34.43 -14.15 19.95
N ARG A 869 33.45 -14.73 19.27
CA ARG A 869 32.43 -15.64 19.84
C ARG A 869 32.46 -16.99 19.11
N LEU A 870 32.21 -18.09 19.83
CA LEU A 870 32.09 -19.47 19.29
C LEU A 870 33.24 -19.82 18.29
N GLY A 871 34.49 -19.77 18.76
CA GLY A 871 35.67 -20.09 17.96
C GLY A 871 36.29 -18.89 17.22
N ARG A 872 36.55 -19.02 15.90
CA ARG A 872 37.20 -17.99 15.04
C ARG A 872 36.25 -16.90 14.54
N LYS A 873 34.96 -16.92 14.92
CA LYS A 873 33.98 -15.94 14.42
C LYS A 873 34.10 -14.62 15.19
N ILE A 874 34.11 -13.51 14.45
CA ILE A 874 34.21 -12.15 14.98
C ILE A 874 32.80 -11.55 15.01
N ALA A 875 32.44 -10.89 16.10
CA ALA A 875 31.19 -10.16 16.27
C ALA A 875 31.47 -8.77 16.86
N THR A 876 30.71 -7.78 16.41
CA THR A 876 30.72 -6.41 16.92
C THR A 876 29.54 -6.24 17.87
N LEU A 877 29.79 -5.81 19.10
CA LEU A 877 28.79 -5.55 20.14
C LEU A 877 28.67 -4.05 20.35
N VAL A 878 27.45 -3.53 20.32
CA VAL A 878 27.14 -2.12 20.54
C VAL A 878 26.28 -1.99 21.78
N THR A 879 26.68 -1.13 22.73
CA THR A 879 26.01 -0.95 24.03
C THR A 879 25.95 0.52 24.43
N GLY A 880 24.92 0.94 25.17
CA GLY A 880 24.80 2.30 25.71
C GLY A 880 24.19 3.31 24.73
N PHE A 881 23.56 2.82 23.66
CA PHE A 881 22.88 3.64 22.65
C PHE A 881 21.53 4.18 23.14
N GLU A 882 20.93 3.57 24.17
CA GLU A 882 19.67 3.98 24.81
C GLU A 882 19.80 5.35 25.51
N THR A 883 21.02 5.72 25.90
CA THR A 883 21.29 7.05 26.47
C THR A 883 21.01 8.15 25.45
N PHE A 884 21.19 7.84 24.16
CA PHE A 884 21.01 8.77 23.04
C PHE A 884 19.60 8.70 22.43
N SER A 885 18.65 8.05 23.11
CA SER A 885 17.28 7.83 22.61
C SER A 885 17.23 7.05 21.28
N ILE A 886 18.17 6.14 21.07
CA ILE A 886 18.19 5.21 19.93
C ILE A 886 17.56 3.90 20.39
N GLU A 887 16.61 3.38 19.62
CA GLU A 887 15.95 2.09 19.89
C GLU A 887 16.79 0.91 19.38
N ALA A 888 16.77 -0.21 20.12
CA ALA A 888 17.63 -1.35 19.84
C ALA A 888 17.26 -2.08 18.54
N ASP A 889 15.96 -2.22 18.28
CA ASP A 889 15.43 -2.91 17.11
C ASP A 889 15.68 -2.11 15.83
N ASP A 890 15.41 -0.80 15.85
CA ASP A 890 15.74 0.12 14.75
C ASP A 890 17.24 0.09 14.41
N LEU A 891 18.09 0.15 15.43
CA LEU A 891 19.54 0.08 15.25
C LEU A 891 19.96 -1.27 14.65
N ALA A 892 19.37 -2.38 15.10
CA ALA A 892 19.66 -3.70 14.57
C ALA A 892 19.21 -3.87 13.11
N GLU A 893 18.04 -3.35 12.72
CA GLU A 893 17.55 -3.41 11.35
C GLU A 893 18.41 -2.59 10.39
N GLU A 894 18.79 -1.36 10.76
CA GLU A 894 19.66 -0.52 9.96
C GLU A 894 21.06 -1.12 9.82
N LEU A 895 21.62 -1.66 10.92
CA LEU A 895 22.89 -2.35 10.86
C LEU A 895 22.83 -3.62 10.01
N ARG A 896 21.70 -4.35 10.01
CA ARG A 896 21.49 -5.52 9.13
C ARG A 896 21.53 -5.12 7.65
N LYS A 897 20.90 -3.98 7.30
CA LYS A 897 20.91 -3.42 5.93
C LYS A 897 22.30 -2.95 5.52
N ILE A 898 22.97 -2.15 6.35
CA ILE A 898 24.27 -1.52 6.03
C ILE A 898 25.41 -2.54 6.02
N CYS A 899 25.42 -3.47 6.99
CA CYS A 899 26.50 -4.44 7.13
C CYS A 899 26.30 -5.69 6.26
N ALA A 900 25.16 -5.81 5.57
CA ALA A 900 24.72 -7.03 4.85
C ALA A 900 24.93 -8.31 5.70
N GLY A 901 24.69 -8.20 7.01
CA GLY A 901 25.06 -9.21 7.99
C GLY A 901 23.98 -9.41 9.04
N SER A 902 23.98 -10.56 9.72
CA SER A 902 23.01 -10.82 10.77
C SER A 902 23.26 -9.91 11.97
N ALA A 903 22.23 -9.16 12.37
CA ALA A 903 22.16 -8.40 13.62
C ALA A 903 21.12 -9.04 14.55
N SER A 904 21.39 -9.06 15.85
CA SER A 904 20.50 -9.57 16.90
C SER A 904 20.58 -8.68 18.13
N VAL A 905 19.45 -8.49 18.80
CA VAL A 905 19.35 -7.78 20.07
C VAL A 905 19.35 -8.79 21.21
N SER A 906 20.18 -8.57 22.24
CA SER A 906 20.17 -9.35 23.48
C SER A 906 20.19 -8.44 24.70
N PRO A 907 19.60 -8.83 25.84
CA PRO A 907 19.74 -8.06 27.08
C PRO A 907 21.18 -8.12 27.58
N LEU A 908 21.68 -7.01 28.15
CA LEU A 908 23.05 -6.92 28.65
C LEU A 908 23.29 -7.93 29.81
N PRO A 909 24.35 -8.77 29.74
CA PRO A 909 24.66 -9.73 30.80
C PRO A 909 25.28 -9.02 32.02
N GLY A 910 24.46 -8.76 33.04
CA GLY A 910 24.86 -8.11 34.30
C GLY A 910 23.65 -7.61 35.08
N LYS A 911 23.85 -7.10 36.30
CA LYS A 911 22.80 -6.59 37.22
C LYS A 911 21.60 -5.97 36.48
N ALA A 912 20.39 -6.43 36.84
CA ALA A 912 19.05 -5.97 36.44
C ALA A 912 19.00 -4.56 35.82
N SER A 913 19.47 -4.46 34.58
CA SER A 913 19.44 -3.23 33.78
C SER A 913 18.60 -3.58 32.56
N THR A 914 17.68 -2.68 32.23
CA THR A 914 16.86 -2.72 31.01
C THR A 914 17.70 -2.42 29.75
N ASP A 915 19.02 -2.34 29.90
CA ASP A 915 19.94 -2.00 28.83
C ASP A 915 20.10 -3.22 27.90
N MET A 916 20.08 -2.95 26.60
CA MET A 916 20.17 -3.92 25.52
C MET A 916 21.56 -3.84 24.86
N GLU A 917 22.01 -4.96 24.31
CA GLU A 917 23.18 -5.06 23.44
C GLU A 917 22.75 -5.43 22.03
N VAL A 918 23.24 -4.68 21.03
CA VAL A 918 23.07 -5.03 19.62
C VAL A 918 24.34 -5.74 19.14
N MET A 919 24.20 -7.00 18.72
CA MET A 919 25.28 -7.79 18.16
C MET A 919 25.18 -7.84 16.64
N VAL A 920 26.25 -7.49 15.93
CA VAL A 920 26.38 -7.61 14.48
C VAL A 920 27.49 -8.59 14.13
N GLN A 921 27.23 -9.50 13.20
CA GLN A 921 28.24 -10.43 12.71
C GLN A 921 29.33 -9.71 11.90
N GLY A 922 30.59 -10.08 12.14
CA GLY A 922 31.76 -9.50 11.47
C GLY A 922 32.38 -8.32 12.22
N LYS A 923 33.46 -7.79 11.64
CA LYS A 923 34.18 -6.62 12.15
C LYS A 923 33.62 -5.35 11.50
N GLN A 924 32.63 -4.73 12.14
CA GLN A 924 31.84 -3.64 11.56
C GLN A 924 32.01 -2.31 12.30
N ILE A 925 33.21 -2.00 12.81
CA ILE A 925 33.48 -0.75 13.57
C ILE A 925 33.16 0.50 12.75
N LYS A 926 33.62 0.56 11.49
CA LYS A 926 33.42 1.72 10.62
C LYS A 926 31.95 1.94 10.30
N ALA A 927 31.26 0.89 9.84
CA ALA A 927 29.84 0.94 9.50
C ALA A 927 28.97 1.36 10.70
N VAL A 928 29.26 0.83 11.90
CA VAL A 928 28.56 1.24 13.13
C VAL A 928 28.85 2.69 13.49
N THR A 929 30.11 3.13 13.40
CA THR A 929 30.48 4.52 13.72
C THR A 929 29.82 5.51 12.75
N ASP A 930 29.84 5.21 11.45
CA ASP A 930 29.23 6.05 10.42
C ASP A 930 27.71 6.12 10.60
N LEU A 931 27.07 5.00 10.97
CA LEU A 931 25.64 4.97 11.29
C LEU A 931 25.31 5.83 12.52
N LEU A 932 26.05 5.68 13.61
CA LEU A 932 25.84 6.48 14.82
C LEU A 932 26.05 7.97 14.56
N MET A 933 27.04 8.32 13.75
CA MET A 933 27.25 9.70 13.30
C MET A 933 26.09 10.21 12.42
N SER A 934 25.54 9.36 11.54
CA SER A 934 24.37 9.72 10.74
C SER A 934 23.10 9.93 11.59
N LYS A 935 22.99 9.26 12.73
CA LYS A 935 21.93 9.47 13.73
C LYS A 935 22.17 10.67 14.66
N GLY A 936 23.20 11.48 14.38
CA GLY A 936 23.47 12.70 15.15
C GLY A 936 24.30 12.49 16.42
N VAL A 937 24.88 11.30 16.63
CA VAL A 937 25.80 11.06 17.75
C VAL A 937 27.19 11.60 17.40
N SER A 938 27.68 12.56 18.17
CA SER A 938 29.05 13.07 17.99
C SER A 938 30.10 11.99 18.25
N LYS A 939 31.16 11.98 17.43
CA LYS A 939 32.29 11.03 17.56
C LYS A 939 32.95 11.02 18.95
N LYS A 940 32.84 12.12 19.71
CA LYS A 940 33.34 12.22 21.09
C LYS A 940 32.67 11.22 22.04
N TRP A 941 31.45 10.79 21.72
CA TRP A 941 30.64 9.90 22.53
C TRP A 941 30.64 8.45 22.01
N ILE A 942 31.53 8.10 21.08
CA ILE A 942 31.65 6.75 20.53
C ILE A 942 33.03 6.20 20.92
N GLU A 943 33.03 5.17 21.76
CA GLU A 943 34.24 4.47 22.18
C GLU A 943 34.37 3.15 21.42
N CYS A 944 35.38 3.05 20.56
CA CYS A 944 35.63 1.85 19.76
C CYS A 944 36.77 1.02 20.37
N THR A 945 36.51 -0.23 20.69
CA THR A 945 37.53 -1.16 21.22
C THR A 945 37.60 -2.44 20.38
N ASP A 946 38.82 -2.85 20.02
CA ASP A 946 39.05 -4.07 19.23
C ASP A 946 39.90 -5.08 20.02
N THR A 947 39.22 -6.03 20.67
CA THR A 947 39.87 -7.07 21.48
C THR A 947 40.48 -8.21 20.65
N THR A 948 40.35 -8.16 19.32
CA THR A 948 40.91 -9.20 18.43
C THR A 948 42.42 -9.07 18.23
N LEU A 949 42.98 -7.88 18.45
CA LEU A 949 44.41 -7.59 18.25
C LEU A 949 45.28 -7.96 19.46
N ASP A 950 44.72 -7.96 20.68
CA ASP A 950 45.47 -8.21 21.92
C ASP A 950 45.99 -9.65 22.06
N LYS A 951 45.39 -10.61 21.34
CA LYS A 951 45.86 -12.02 21.35
C LYS A 951 47.04 -12.30 20.43
N LYS A 952 47.48 -11.36 19.59
CA LYS A 952 48.63 -11.57 18.67
C LYS A 952 50.00 -11.27 19.29
N LYS A 953 50.05 -10.84 20.56
CA LYS A 953 51.29 -10.46 21.28
C LYS A 953 51.67 -11.37 22.46
N LYS A 954 51.15 -12.60 22.52
CA LYS A 954 51.60 -13.62 23.48
C LYS A 954 52.19 -14.82 22.78
#